data_AF-A0A9Q8VGA4-F1
#
_entry.id   AF-A0A9Q8VGA4-F1
#
_cell.length_a   1.000
_cell.length_b   1.000
_cell.length_c   1.000
_cell.angle_alpha   90.00
_cell.angle_beta   90.00
_cell.angle_gamma   90.00
#
_symmetry.space_group_name_H-M   'P 1'
#
loop_
_entity.id
_entity.type
_entity.pdbx_description
1 polymer ?
#
loop_
_entity_poly.entity_id
_entity_poly.type
_entity_poly.pdbx_seq_one_letter_code
_entity_poly.pdbx_strand_id
1 'polypeptide(L)'
;MEQIPVEIFDIIVSHLPRSDVRALRLVCKEFEAKVSASYFRNVVVPFKAEIYSSGDNAFSDGMRIFESFGPHFRRFALLLEVDEDALAAPPIKLTQRAVPAFWGIYRWPQENYCRYPDLEGIELAADETQAMAAALKCLSKVRNLGLCCDAGLGFLLGPDVVARRAFAAHGVFGTEDWRRKKALPSPMPSRCPIVAINTLGLSTGRSIPTDAAAIHNETLVRMVTAAGFSGPNQVHQAIRLMAATEGTAVELIELDGVPACAPPRPSDPDLVNDEPVSRLIESRASQREQFVPLIPSALSAAQTEMLLELDWAHRAMIQSYVIALMDNAATGVFDYVTTLSIAKIPSSHIKILCRGDLWRSLPQVKHVSLGVIADWREIGVSDDGRVLDKSSSPVNAVGKAFELLNSYIGRQPTIESIHFEWICGGEFGPSAHQRNQYILPAPFFRHPENMVKVDSPKANADDILRLPHAVHLSLKNCWVSPHVMLQALRQFALSSLKKLELESVSLSGPPTTTPQEALSWDLVQTGPFANGHLAQALAMQAAPAMGPAMHLLTMSDPDWVPPLVPVPNAGPLLAGDFLQKVASGILSWSGLIGYFSPDPGFWQRRRQDARLWDDNVEAMEAAGHPLLTYLPLNTLLRPSGKRNQLRVLSLKSCGYVSIDQTHIDTRSVVGSSWRDGLPKVKSNETPFPATHMQHCKDSLLGLITPHLPPQDRDNLQHGFGMIFGWEGVYDRRIIQDAKKDGIEKPGAGRFSGVVKCGPTARPYFQ
;
A
#
# COMPACT_ATOMS: atom_id res chain seq x y z
N MET A 1 -50.15 -8.07 21.83
CA MET A 1 -48.76 -8.52 22.03
C MET A 1 -47.89 -7.28 21.93
N GLU A 2 -47.18 -6.95 23.00
CA GLU A 2 -46.22 -5.83 22.99
C GLU A 2 -45.11 -6.15 21.99
N GLN A 3 -44.88 -5.25 21.04
CA GLN A 3 -43.82 -5.42 20.03
C GLN A 3 -42.46 -5.35 20.72
N ILE A 4 -41.57 -6.29 20.38
CA ILE A 4 -40.24 -6.38 21.01
C ILE A 4 -39.41 -5.17 20.57
N PRO A 5 -38.74 -4.41 21.47
CA PRO A 5 -37.96 -3.23 21.08
C PRO A 5 -36.87 -3.55 20.04
N VAL A 6 -36.59 -2.61 19.13
CA VAL A 6 -35.59 -2.79 18.05
C VAL A 6 -34.18 -3.03 18.60
N GLU A 7 -33.91 -2.51 19.79
CA GLU A 7 -32.66 -2.67 20.52
C GLU A 7 -32.35 -4.15 20.82
N ILE A 8 -33.39 -4.96 21.05
CA ILE A 8 -33.23 -6.40 21.27
C ILE A 8 -32.79 -7.09 19.97
N PHE A 9 -33.35 -6.70 18.83
CA PHE A 9 -32.92 -7.22 17.53
C PHE A 9 -31.49 -6.81 17.20
N ASP A 10 -31.10 -5.57 17.51
CA ASP A 10 -29.72 -5.11 17.34
C ASP A 10 -28.72 -5.92 18.19
N ILE A 11 -29.08 -6.26 19.43
CA ILE A 11 -28.28 -7.13 20.29
C ILE A 11 -28.16 -8.52 19.66
N ILE A 12 -29.27 -9.14 19.24
CA ILE A 12 -29.27 -10.47 18.60
C ILE A 12 -28.38 -10.46 17.35
N VAL A 13 -28.59 -9.49 16.45
CA VAL A 13 -27.86 -9.34 15.19
C VAL A 13 -26.36 -9.14 15.43
N SER A 14 -25.97 -8.45 16.52
CA SER A 14 -24.56 -8.23 16.85
C SER A 14 -23.77 -9.51 17.15
N HIS A 15 -24.46 -10.62 17.45
CA HIS A 15 -23.87 -11.92 17.73
C HIS A 15 -23.98 -12.93 16.57
N LEU A 16 -24.59 -12.54 15.44
CA LEU A 16 -24.86 -13.46 14.33
C LEU A 16 -24.01 -13.14 13.10
N PRO A 17 -23.58 -14.15 12.33
CA PRO A 17 -22.98 -13.92 11.03
C PRO A 17 -24.03 -13.39 10.04
N ARG A 18 -23.58 -12.64 9.02
CA ARG A 18 -24.49 -11.96 8.07
C ARG A 18 -25.40 -12.90 7.29
N SER A 19 -24.98 -14.13 7.01
CA SER A 19 -25.83 -15.16 6.41
C SER A 19 -27.08 -15.41 7.25
N ASP A 20 -26.91 -15.45 8.57
CA ASP A 20 -27.97 -15.78 9.52
C ASP A 20 -28.83 -14.54 9.74
N VAL A 21 -28.24 -13.35 9.78
CA VAL A 21 -28.98 -12.08 9.79
C VAL A 21 -29.85 -11.95 8.53
N ARG A 22 -29.36 -12.38 7.36
CA ARG A 22 -30.15 -12.43 6.12
C ARG A 22 -31.31 -13.41 6.25
N ALA A 23 -31.08 -14.60 6.81
CA ALA A 23 -32.12 -15.60 7.04
C ALA A 23 -33.15 -15.11 8.08
N LEU A 24 -32.72 -14.39 9.11
CA LEU A 24 -33.61 -13.81 10.13
C LEU A 24 -34.66 -12.88 9.52
N ARG A 25 -34.31 -12.11 8.48
CA ARG A 25 -35.26 -11.24 7.77
C ARG A 25 -36.42 -12.01 7.15
N LEU A 26 -36.27 -13.32 6.91
CA LEU A 26 -37.29 -14.17 6.32
C LEU A 26 -38.21 -14.83 7.36
N VAL A 27 -37.96 -14.65 8.66
CA VAL A 27 -38.73 -15.30 9.74
C VAL A 27 -40.16 -14.76 9.82
N CYS A 28 -40.32 -13.43 9.91
CA CYS A 28 -41.63 -12.77 9.88
C CYS A 28 -41.49 -11.27 9.55
N LYS A 29 -42.62 -10.58 9.36
CA LYS A 29 -42.65 -9.14 9.03
C LYS A 29 -41.99 -8.26 10.09
N GLU A 30 -42.08 -8.62 11.37
CA GLU A 30 -41.44 -7.85 12.45
C GLU A 30 -39.91 -7.99 12.41
N PHE A 31 -39.42 -9.21 12.16
CA PHE A 31 -37.98 -9.46 11.97
C PHE A 31 -37.46 -8.75 10.74
N GLU A 32 -38.17 -8.80 9.60
CA GLU A 32 -37.79 -8.05 8.40
C GLU A 32 -37.60 -6.57 8.74
N ALA A 33 -38.62 -5.92 9.31
CA ALA A 33 -38.62 -4.48 9.52
C ALA A 33 -37.52 -4.02 10.50
N LYS A 34 -37.24 -4.82 11.54
CA LYS A 34 -36.27 -4.47 12.59
C LYS A 34 -34.85 -4.91 12.26
N VAL A 35 -34.66 -6.01 11.52
CA VAL A 35 -33.34 -6.52 11.15
C VAL A 35 -32.80 -5.83 9.90
N SER A 36 -33.65 -5.45 8.93
CA SER A 36 -33.22 -4.79 7.68
C SER A 36 -32.41 -3.51 7.95
N ALA A 37 -32.83 -2.68 8.91
CA ALA A 37 -32.12 -1.47 9.29
C ALA A 37 -30.70 -1.75 9.83
N SER A 38 -30.53 -2.84 10.57
CA SER A 38 -29.23 -3.28 11.11
C SER A 38 -28.36 -3.92 10.02
N TYR A 39 -28.98 -4.72 9.16
CA TYR A 39 -28.32 -5.42 8.05
C TYR A 39 -27.73 -4.45 7.01
N PHE A 40 -28.50 -3.45 6.59
CA PHE A 40 -28.11 -2.44 5.60
C PHE A 40 -27.41 -1.22 6.20
N ARG A 41 -27.02 -1.27 7.47
CA ARG A 41 -26.33 -0.16 8.14
C ARG A 41 -24.98 0.17 7.48
N ASN A 42 -24.23 -0.85 7.06
CA ASN A 42 -22.93 -0.73 6.41
C ASN A 42 -23.00 -1.42 5.04
N VAL A 43 -22.82 -0.66 3.97
CA VAL A 43 -22.95 -1.11 2.58
C VAL A 43 -21.72 -0.70 1.79
N VAL A 44 -21.17 -1.64 1.01
CA VAL A 44 -20.13 -1.35 0.02
C VAL A 44 -20.60 -1.95 -1.29
N VAL A 45 -20.73 -1.14 -2.32
CA VAL A 45 -21.27 -1.57 -3.61
C VAL A 45 -20.12 -1.78 -4.57
N PRO A 46 -19.91 -3.01 -5.09
CA PRO A 46 -19.02 -3.20 -6.22
C PRO A 46 -19.58 -2.44 -7.42
N PHE A 47 -18.79 -1.61 -8.07
CA PHE A 47 -19.23 -0.84 -9.21
C PHE A 47 -19.30 -1.75 -10.45
N LYS A 48 -20.52 -1.99 -10.94
CA LYS A 48 -20.81 -2.80 -12.12
C LYS A 48 -21.80 -2.05 -13.00
N ALA A 49 -21.66 -2.16 -14.32
CA ALA A 49 -22.55 -1.51 -15.30
C ALA A 49 -24.04 -1.79 -15.00
N GLU A 50 -24.37 -3.05 -14.72
CA GLU A 50 -25.73 -3.56 -14.45
C GLU A 50 -26.45 -2.87 -13.28
N ILE A 51 -25.73 -2.28 -12.33
CA ILE A 51 -26.33 -1.67 -11.13
C ILE A 51 -26.97 -0.31 -11.47
N TYR A 52 -26.45 0.36 -12.50
CA TYR A 52 -26.80 1.74 -12.84
C TYR A 52 -27.47 1.87 -14.22
N SER A 53 -27.54 0.78 -15.01
CA SER A 53 -28.23 0.78 -16.31
C SER A 53 -29.74 1.00 -16.16
N SER A 54 -30.27 1.99 -16.88
CA SER A 54 -31.70 2.36 -16.89
C SER A 54 -32.58 1.46 -17.79
N GLY A 55 -32.18 0.21 -17.99
CA GLY A 55 -32.89 -0.73 -18.89
C GLY A 55 -34.20 -1.24 -18.30
N ASP A 56 -35.24 -1.29 -19.13
CA ASP A 56 -36.65 -1.67 -18.84
C ASP A 56 -36.85 -3.15 -18.43
N ASN A 57 -35.79 -3.83 -18.01
CA ASN A 57 -35.88 -5.16 -17.44
C ASN A 57 -36.34 -5.03 -15.98
N ALA A 58 -37.38 -5.79 -15.61
CA ALA A 58 -37.99 -5.83 -14.27
C ALA A 58 -37.04 -6.19 -13.09
N PHE A 59 -35.74 -6.34 -13.37
CA PHE A 59 -34.61 -6.65 -12.50
C PHE A 59 -33.52 -5.56 -12.48
N SER A 60 -33.86 -4.27 -12.58
CA SER A 60 -32.99 -3.17 -12.09
C SER A 60 -32.91 -3.16 -10.55
N ASP A 61 -32.55 -4.31 -9.98
CA ASP A 61 -32.51 -4.58 -8.53
C ASP A 61 -31.63 -3.57 -7.78
N GLY A 62 -30.60 -3.02 -8.43
CA GLY A 62 -29.68 -2.05 -7.87
C GLY A 62 -30.39 -0.78 -7.36
N MET A 63 -31.07 -0.05 -8.23
CA MET A 63 -31.74 1.21 -7.87
C MET A 63 -32.86 0.99 -6.86
N ARG A 64 -33.63 -0.10 -6.97
CA ARG A 64 -34.66 -0.47 -5.98
C ARG A 64 -34.08 -0.64 -4.58
N ILE A 65 -32.85 -1.15 -4.45
CA ILE A 65 -32.18 -1.26 -3.16
C ILE A 65 -31.84 0.12 -2.60
N PHE A 66 -31.38 1.07 -3.43
CA PHE A 66 -31.14 2.44 -3.00
C PHE A 66 -32.44 3.12 -2.55
N GLU A 67 -33.52 3.01 -3.33
CA GLU A 67 -34.82 3.59 -2.98
C GLU A 67 -35.41 2.97 -1.72
N SER A 68 -35.37 1.64 -1.60
CA SER A 68 -36.00 0.92 -0.49
C SER A 68 -35.17 0.97 0.79
N PHE A 69 -33.85 0.87 0.69
CA PHE A 69 -32.96 0.70 1.84
C PHE A 69 -31.95 1.82 2.06
N GLY A 70 -31.75 2.74 1.10
CA GLY A 70 -30.86 3.90 1.22
C GLY A 70 -31.05 4.72 2.51
N PRO A 71 -32.29 4.97 2.98
CA PRO A 71 -32.52 5.64 4.27
C PRO A 71 -32.00 4.89 5.50
N HIS A 72 -31.64 3.61 5.39
CA HIS A 72 -31.03 2.83 6.47
C HIS A 72 -29.50 2.87 6.46
N PHE A 73 -28.88 3.32 5.37
CA PHE A 73 -27.44 3.31 5.24
C PHE A 73 -26.82 4.33 6.20
N ARG A 74 -25.83 3.90 6.98
CA ARG A 74 -25.03 4.76 7.86
C ARG A 74 -23.60 4.89 7.39
N ARG A 75 -23.08 3.83 6.76
CA ARG A 75 -21.80 3.81 6.06
C ARG A 75 -22.02 3.26 4.66
N PHE A 76 -21.64 4.04 3.67
CA PHE A 76 -21.80 3.69 2.26
C PHE A 76 -20.48 3.89 1.53
N ALA A 77 -20.10 2.95 0.66
CA ALA A 77 -18.92 3.10 -0.17
C ALA A 77 -19.06 2.43 -1.54
N LEU A 78 -18.29 2.92 -2.50
CA LEU A 78 -18.10 2.29 -3.80
C LEU A 78 -16.78 1.55 -3.86
N LEU A 79 -16.77 0.40 -4.54
CA LEU A 79 -15.63 -0.49 -4.69
C LEU A 79 -15.44 -0.87 -6.16
N LEU A 80 -14.24 -0.66 -6.69
CA LEU A 80 -13.80 -1.25 -7.95
C LEU A 80 -12.34 -1.65 -7.78
N GLU A 81 -12.03 -2.93 -7.84
CA GLU A 81 -10.67 -3.46 -7.68
C GLU A 81 -10.34 -4.39 -8.84
N VAL A 82 -9.06 -4.38 -9.23
CA VAL A 82 -8.50 -5.36 -10.16
C VAL A 82 -8.63 -6.77 -9.58
N ASP A 83 -9.06 -7.70 -10.41
CA ASP A 83 -8.95 -9.13 -10.12
C ASP A 83 -7.70 -9.66 -10.81
N GLU A 84 -6.63 -9.90 -10.04
CA GLU A 84 -5.38 -10.44 -10.57
C GLU A 84 -5.55 -11.87 -11.16
N ASP A 85 -6.57 -12.65 -10.75
CA ASP A 85 -6.86 -13.93 -11.40
C ASP A 85 -7.44 -13.72 -12.81
N ALA A 86 -8.32 -12.73 -12.98
CA ALA A 86 -8.85 -12.36 -14.29
C ALA A 86 -7.79 -11.69 -15.17
N LEU A 87 -6.91 -10.87 -14.59
CA LEU A 87 -5.77 -10.28 -15.31
C LEU A 87 -4.77 -11.36 -15.76
N ALA A 88 -4.57 -12.42 -14.98
CA ALA A 88 -3.69 -13.51 -15.38
C ALA A 88 -4.18 -14.24 -16.64
N ALA A 89 -5.49 -14.25 -16.90
CA ALA A 89 -6.09 -14.82 -18.10
C ALA A 89 -7.16 -13.88 -18.67
N PRO A 90 -6.75 -12.78 -19.36
CA PRO A 90 -7.69 -11.81 -19.90
C PRO A 90 -8.65 -12.46 -20.92
N PRO A 91 -9.90 -11.96 -21.03
CA PRO A 91 -10.80 -12.39 -22.09
C PRO A 91 -10.19 -12.20 -23.48
N ILE A 92 -10.63 -12.98 -24.47
CA ILE A 92 -10.17 -12.78 -25.84
C ILE A 92 -10.83 -11.55 -26.44
N LYS A 93 -10.00 -10.73 -27.07
CA LYS A 93 -10.40 -9.53 -27.78
C LYS A 93 -10.40 -9.78 -29.29
N LEU A 94 -11.56 -9.64 -29.92
CA LEU A 94 -11.71 -9.83 -31.36
C LEU A 94 -11.21 -8.60 -32.12
N THR A 95 -9.92 -8.49 -32.35
CA THR A 95 -9.27 -7.40 -33.13
C THR A 95 -9.58 -7.46 -34.63
N GLN A 96 -10.04 -8.62 -35.11
CA GLN A 96 -10.39 -8.88 -36.50
C GLN A 96 -11.86 -9.27 -36.60
N ARG A 97 -12.51 -8.91 -37.72
CA ARG A 97 -13.87 -9.34 -38.07
C ARG A 97 -13.83 -10.20 -39.33
N ALA A 98 -14.76 -11.16 -39.43
CA ALA A 98 -14.97 -11.86 -40.69
C ALA A 98 -15.77 -10.95 -41.64
N VAL A 99 -15.27 -10.76 -42.86
CA VAL A 99 -15.91 -9.98 -43.91
C VAL A 99 -16.23 -10.91 -45.07
N PRO A 100 -17.52 -11.18 -45.34
CA PRO A 100 -17.92 -11.95 -46.51
C PRO A 100 -17.74 -11.09 -47.77
N ALA A 101 -17.06 -11.63 -48.76
CA ALA A 101 -16.85 -11.00 -50.06
C ALA A 101 -17.14 -12.01 -51.19
N PHE A 102 -17.13 -11.53 -52.43
CA PHE A 102 -17.44 -12.36 -53.60
C PHE A 102 -16.52 -13.59 -53.73
N TRP A 103 -15.25 -13.47 -53.33
CA TRP A 103 -14.22 -14.50 -53.48
C TRP A 103 -14.03 -15.41 -52.26
N GLY A 104 -14.74 -15.15 -51.16
CA GLY A 104 -14.56 -15.90 -49.91
C GLY A 104 -14.87 -15.07 -48.67
N ILE A 105 -14.41 -15.56 -47.52
CA ILE A 105 -14.56 -14.88 -46.23
C ILE A 105 -13.17 -14.50 -45.76
N TYR A 106 -12.93 -13.21 -45.56
CA TYR A 106 -11.64 -12.67 -45.17
C TYR A 106 -11.67 -12.20 -43.71
N ARG A 107 -10.58 -12.39 -42.98
CA ARG A 107 -10.37 -11.71 -41.71
C ARG A 107 -9.83 -10.31 -41.97
N TRP A 108 -10.55 -9.29 -41.50
CA TRP A 108 -10.17 -7.90 -41.69
C TRP A 108 -9.99 -7.21 -40.34
N PRO A 109 -8.96 -6.37 -40.14
CA PRO A 109 -8.80 -5.59 -38.92
C PRO A 109 -10.04 -4.73 -38.64
N GLN A 110 -10.41 -4.59 -37.37
CA GLN A 110 -11.45 -3.64 -37.01
C GLN A 110 -10.96 -2.19 -37.21
N GLU A 111 -11.87 -1.30 -37.62
CA GLU A 111 -11.57 0.12 -37.87
C GLU A 111 -11.34 0.91 -36.58
N ASN A 112 -11.99 0.50 -35.48
CA ASN A 112 -11.90 1.11 -34.16
C ASN A 112 -11.18 0.20 -33.18
N TYR A 113 -10.58 0.77 -32.14
CA TYR A 113 -10.07 0.01 -31.00
C TYR A 113 -11.22 -0.79 -30.39
N CYS A 114 -11.14 -2.12 -30.50
CA CYS A 114 -12.07 -2.99 -29.80
C CYS A 114 -11.91 -2.75 -28.30
N ARG A 115 -12.98 -2.89 -27.52
CA ARG A 115 -12.91 -2.78 -26.06
C ARG A 115 -13.30 -4.09 -25.39
N TYR A 116 -12.93 -4.27 -24.13
CA TYR A 116 -13.48 -5.33 -23.30
C TYR A 116 -14.93 -4.95 -22.94
N PRO A 117 -15.95 -5.72 -23.36
CA PRO A 117 -17.35 -5.32 -23.20
C PRO A 117 -17.74 -5.00 -21.76
N ASP A 118 -17.20 -5.77 -20.80
CA ASP A 118 -17.48 -5.57 -19.38
C ASP A 118 -16.87 -4.26 -18.85
N LEU A 119 -15.65 -3.91 -19.27
CA LEU A 119 -14.97 -2.67 -18.84
C LEU A 119 -15.53 -1.45 -19.55
N GLU A 120 -15.85 -1.56 -20.84
CA GLU A 120 -16.56 -0.53 -21.61
C GLU A 120 -17.92 -0.23 -20.98
N GLY A 121 -18.71 -1.25 -20.64
CA GLY A 121 -19.99 -1.07 -19.97
C GLY A 121 -19.86 -0.36 -18.62
N ILE A 122 -18.80 -0.66 -17.86
CA ILE A 122 -18.51 0.01 -16.59
C ILE A 122 -18.16 1.49 -16.81
N GLU A 123 -17.31 1.80 -17.78
CA GLU A 123 -16.95 3.18 -18.11
C GLU A 123 -18.17 3.98 -18.57
N LEU A 124 -18.96 3.45 -19.52
CA LEU A 124 -20.17 4.10 -20.01
C LEU A 124 -21.17 4.34 -18.88
N ALA A 125 -21.37 3.36 -17.99
CA ALA A 125 -22.23 3.53 -16.83
C ALA A 125 -21.70 4.57 -15.83
N ALA A 126 -20.39 4.77 -15.75
CA ALA A 126 -19.80 5.83 -14.94
C ALA A 126 -19.97 7.22 -15.58
N ASP A 127 -19.82 7.32 -16.90
CA ASP A 127 -20.04 8.56 -17.66
C ASP A 127 -21.50 9.02 -17.57
N GLU A 128 -22.44 8.10 -17.40
CA GLU A 128 -23.83 8.37 -17.04
C GLU A 128 -23.98 8.83 -15.57
N THR A 129 -23.43 10.02 -15.27
CA THR A 129 -23.42 10.63 -13.93
C THR A 129 -24.79 10.75 -13.25
N GLN A 130 -25.88 10.85 -14.02
CA GLN A 130 -27.25 10.98 -13.50
C GLN A 130 -27.70 9.78 -12.68
N ALA A 131 -27.36 8.56 -13.12
CA ALA A 131 -27.74 7.34 -12.42
C ALA A 131 -27.05 7.25 -11.05
N MET A 132 -25.76 7.60 -11.00
CA MET A 132 -25.00 7.67 -9.75
C MET A 132 -25.55 8.76 -8.82
N ALA A 133 -25.85 9.95 -9.35
CA ALA A 133 -26.45 11.03 -8.58
C ALA A 133 -27.82 10.63 -8.00
N ALA A 134 -28.67 9.94 -8.78
CA ALA A 134 -29.97 9.44 -8.32
C ALA A 134 -29.81 8.38 -7.20
N ALA A 135 -28.87 7.45 -7.34
CA ALA A 135 -28.58 6.45 -6.30
C ALA A 135 -28.10 7.10 -5.00
N LEU A 136 -27.16 8.05 -5.09
CA LEU A 136 -26.62 8.77 -3.94
C LEU A 136 -27.66 9.67 -3.25
N LYS A 137 -28.67 10.17 -3.98
CA LYS A 137 -29.78 10.95 -3.42
C LYS A 137 -30.58 10.18 -2.36
N CYS A 138 -30.60 8.86 -2.44
CA CYS A 138 -31.32 8.02 -1.49
C CYS A 138 -30.62 7.91 -0.11
N LEU A 139 -29.38 8.41 0.01
CA LEU A 139 -28.49 8.23 1.16
C LEU A 139 -28.67 9.27 2.28
N SER A 140 -29.91 9.63 2.58
CA SER A 140 -30.31 10.72 3.49
C SER A 140 -29.78 10.65 4.94
N LYS A 141 -29.28 9.50 5.40
CA LYS A 141 -28.89 9.24 6.79
C LYS A 141 -27.44 8.77 6.96
N VAL A 142 -26.66 8.81 5.87
CA VAL A 142 -25.26 8.38 5.85
C VAL A 142 -24.39 9.34 6.65
N ARG A 143 -23.44 8.77 7.41
CA ARG A 143 -22.45 9.51 8.19
C ARG A 143 -21.03 9.30 7.71
N ASN A 144 -20.75 8.15 7.09
CA ASN A 144 -19.47 7.83 6.50
C ASN A 144 -19.66 7.45 5.03
N LEU A 145 -19.06 8.24 4.15
CA LEU A 145 -18.95 7.96 2.73
C LEU A 145 -17.56 7.42 2.43
N GLY A 146 -17.47 6.39 1.58
CA GLY A 146 -16.19 5.78 1.26
C GLY A 146 -15.99 5.42 -0.21
N LEU A 147 -14.73 5.21 -0.55
CA LEU A 147 -14.28 4.87 -1.89
C LEU A 147 -13.10 3.90 -1.79
N CYS A 148 -13.10 2.85 -2.60
CA CYS A 148 -12.01 1.89 -2.69
C CYS A 148 -11.77 1.55 -4.15
N CYS A 149 -10.69 2.11 -4.71
CA CYS A 149 -10.31 1.95 -6.11
C CYS A 149 -8.92 1.35 -6.20
N ASP A 150 -8.80 0.24 -6.93
CA ASP A 150 -7.52 -0.38 -7.24
C ASP A 150 -7.49 -0.77 -8.72
N ALA A 151 -6.79 0.04 -9.53
CA ALA A 151 -6.68 -0.14 -10.98
C ALA A 151 -5.59 -1.15 -11.39
N GLY A 152 -4.91 -1.80 -10.44
CA GLY A 152 -3.77 -2.67 -10.75
C GLY A 152 -2.51 -1.93 -11.22
N LEU A 153 -2.49 -0.60 -11.09
CA LEU A 153 -1.31 0.24 -11.37
C LEU A 153 -0.24 0.17 -10.26
N GLY A 154 -0.62 -0.36 -9.09
CA GLY A 154 0.28 -0.60 -7.97
C GLY A 154 1.23 -1.79 -8.20
N PHE A 155 1.74 -2.34 -7.11
CA PHE A 155 2.52 -3.56 -7.15
C PHE A 155 1.58 -4.77 -7.30
N LEU A 156 1.71 -5.52 -8.39
CA LEU A 156 0.97 -6.75 -8.62
C LEU A 156 1.65 -7.94 -7.94
N LEU A 157 0.87 -8.78 -7.28
CA LEU A 157 1.37 -9.99 -6.62
C LEU A 157 1.71 -11.10 -7.62
N GLY A 158 1.10 -11.06 -8.80
CA GLY A 158 1.46 -11.90 -9.93
C GLY A 158 1.33 -13.39 -9.62
N PRO A 159 2.43 -14.15 -9.71
CA PRO A 159 2.37 -15.61 -9.62
C PRO A 159 2.16 -16.14 -8.20
N ASP A 160 2.34 -15.31 -7.17
CA ASP A 160 2.18 -15.72 -5.77
C ASP A 160 0.70 -15.81 -5.36
N VAL A 161 0.03 -16.89 -5.80
CA VAL A 161 -1.39 -17.16 -5.49
C VAL A 161 -1.64 -17.23 -3.98
N VAL A 162 -0.66 -17.69 -3.19
CA VAL A 162 -0.80 -17.80 -1.73
C VAL A 162 -0.85 -16.42 -1.12
N ALA A 163 0.07 -15.53 -1.50
CA ALA A 163 0.03 -14.12 -1.09
C ALA A 163 -1.25 -13.43 -1.58
N ARG A 164 -1.69 -13.67 -2.82
CA ARG A 164 -2.95 -13.11 -3.37
C ARG A 164 -4.17 -13.50 -2.55
N ARG A 165 -4.27 -14.76 -2.13
CA ARG A 165 -5.38 -15.26 -1.30
C ARG A 165 -5.27 -14.87 0.18
N ALA A 166 -4.05 -14.69 0.68
CA ALA A 166 -3.79 -14.26 2.05
C ALA A 166 -3.96 -12.75 2.24
N PHE A 167 -3.78 -11.95 1.17
CA PHE A 167 -3.98 -10.51 1.20
C PHE A 167 -5.46 -10.20 1.48
N ALA A 168 -5.75 -9.98 2.76
CA ALA A 168 -7.08 -9.64 3.23
C ALA A 168 -7.56 -8.35 2.55
N ALA A 169 -8.80 -8.35 2.08
CA ALA A 169 -9.47 -7.16 1.59
C ALA A 169 -9.28 -6.01 2.59
N HIS A 170 -8.68 -4.91 2.14
CA HIS A 170 -8.53 -3.71 2.97
C HIS A 170 -9.94 -3.19 3.28
N GLY A 171 -10.30 -3.14 4.56
CA GLY A 171 -11.64 -2.71 4.95
C GLY A 171 -11.88 -1.26 4.55
N VAL A 172 -12.95 -1.00 3.77
CA VAL A 172 -13.23 0.36 3.26
C VAL A 172 -13.55 1.36 4.38
N PHE A 173 -14.16 0.89 5.47
CA PHE A 173 -14.42 1.70 6.65
C PHE A 173 -13.45 1.32 7.76
N GLY A 174 -12.57 2.25 8.12
CA GLY A 174 -11.82 2.17 9.37
C GLY A 174 -12.80 2.04 10.54
N THR A 175 -12.67 0.98 11.31
CA THR A 175 -13.36 0.87 12.59
C THR A 175 -12.58 1.70 13.60
N GLU A 176 -13.04 2.92 13.92
CA GLU A 176 -13.03 3.50 15.28
C GLU A 176 -13.21 5.03 15.30
N ASP A 177 -14.14 5.51 16.14
CA ASP A 177 -14.16 6.91 16.58
C ASP A 177 -12.99 7.13 17.55
N TRP A 178 -11.98 7.90 17.15
CA TRP A 178 -10.79 8.15 17.98
C TRP A 178 -11.10 8.73 19.39
N ARG A 179 -12.28 9.34 19.57
CA ARG A 179 -12.77 9.92 20.82
C ARG A 179 -13.37 8.89 21.79
N ARG A 180 -13.77 7.70 21.33
CA ARG A 180 -14.43 6.65 22.14
C ARG A 180 -13.54 5.41 22.30
N LYS A 181 -12.28 5.57 22.75
CA LYS A 181 -11.48 4.42 23.21
C LYS A 181 -11.85 4.06 24.66
N LYS A 182 -12.72 3.05 24.86
CA LYS A 182 -12.57 2.12 25.99
C LYS A 182 -11.61 1.04 25.50
N ALA A 183 -10.51 0.86 26.22
CA ALA A 183 -9.51 -0.17 25.94
C ALA A 183 -10.12 -1.56 26.15
N LEU A 184 -10.74 -2.12 25.11
CA LEU A 184 -10.67 -3.56 24.87
C LEU A 184 -9.89 -3.75 23.57
N PRO A 185 -8.96 -4.72 23.51
CA PRO A 185 -8.41 -5.16 22.25
C PRO A 185 -9.56 -5.72 21.43
N SER A 186 -10.09 -4.91 20.51
CA SER A 186 -10.88 -5.42 19.41
C SER A 186 -9.92 -6.23 18.56
N PRO A 187 -10.15 -7.54 18.32
CA PRO A 187 -9.55 -8.18 17.16
C PRO A 187 -9.87 -7.33 15.92
N MET A 188 -9.01 -7.35 14.89
CA MET A 188 -9.27 -6.73 13.59
C MET A 188 -10.76 -6.86 13.21
N PRO A 189 -11.33 -5.90 12.46
CA PRO A 189 -12.75 -5.91 12.10
C PRO A 189 -13.15 -7.33 11.75
N SER A 190 -13.90 -7.95 12.67
CA SER A 190 -14.44 -9.29 12.49
C SER A 190 -15.31 -9.16 11.28
N ARG A 191 -14.78 -9.48 10.08
CA ARG A 191 -15.38 -9.28 8.74
C ARG A 191 -16.64 -8.46 8.91
N CYS A 192 -16.54 -7.15 9.19
CA CYS A 192 -17.74 -6.35 9.43
C CYS A 192 -18.55 -6.58 8.17
N PRO A 193 -19.67 -7.32 8.23
CA PRO A 193 -19.97 -8.11 7.07
C PRO A 193 -20.66 -7.10 6.16
N ILE A 194 -19.93 -6.73 5.12
CA ILE A 194 -20.27 -5.64 4.22
C ILE A 194 -21.37 -6.20 3.30
N VAL A 195 -22.50 -5.49 3.11
CA VAL A 195 -23.40 -5.89 1.99
C VAL A 195 -22.61 -5.49 0.76
N ALA A 196 -22.05 -6.46 0.04
CA ALA A 196 -21.78 -6.31 -1.38
C ALA A 196 -23.11 -6.51 -2.11
N ILE A 197 -23.73 -5.42 -2.55
CA ILE A 197 -24.90 -5.47 -3.42
C ILE A 197 -24.40 -6.16 -4.70
N ASN A 198 -24.91 -7.36 -4.98
CA ASN A 198 -24.52 -8.27 -6.09
C ASN A 198 -23.49 -9.37 -5.80
N THR A 199 -23.43 -9.88 -4.57
CA THR A 199 -22.91 -11.27 -4.32
C THR A 199 -23.81 -12.40 -4.89
N LEU A 200 -24.76 -12.08 -5.78
CA LEU A 200 -25.54 -13.03 -6.56
C LEU A 200 -24.97 -13.30 -7.97
N GLY A 201 -23.78 -12.77 -8.30
CA GLY A 201 -23.21 -12.91 -9.65
C GLY A 201 -21.68 -12.98 -9.72
N LEU A 202 -20.98 -13.25 -8.62
CA LEU A 202 -19.67 -13.89 -8.75
C LEU A 202 -19.96 -15.34 -9.07
N SER A 203 -20.13 -15.65 -10.36
CA SER A 203 -19.96 -17.01 -10.84
C SER A 203 -18.51 -17.40 -10.53
N THR A 204 -18.29 -17.89 -9.32
CA THR A 204 -17.18 -18.76 -8.99
C THR A 204 -17.16 -19.87 -10.03
N GLY A 205 -16.14 -19.86 -10.89
CA GLY A 205 -15.87 -20.94 -11.81
C GLY A 205 -16.85 -21.02 -12.99
N ARG A 206 -16.76 -20.09 -13.94
CA ARG A 206 -16.78 -20.59 -15.31
C ARG A 206 -15.42 -21.25 -15.50
N SER A 207 -15.39 -22.58 -15.51
CA SER A 207 -14.21 -23.31 -15.93
C SER A 207 -13.81 -22.76 -17.29
N ILE A 208 -12.71 -22.00 -17.34
CA ILE A 208 -12.07 -21.64 -18.61
C ILE A 208 -11.91 -22.98 -19.34
N PRO A 209 -12.37 -23.11 -20.59
CA PRO A 209 -12.09 -24.32 -21.36
C PRO A 209 -10.58 -24.50 -21.33
N THR A 210 -10.09 -25.53 -20.65
CA THR A 210 -8.65 -25.78 -20.47
C THR A 210 -7.95 -26.16 -21.77
N ASP A 211 -8.68 -26.15 -22.89
CA ASP A 211 -8.23 -26.52 -24.21
C ASP A 211 -8.19 -25.29 -25.11
N ALA A 212 -6.96 -24.89 -25.49
CA ALA A 212 -6.72 -23.79 -26.43
C ALA A 212 -7.45 -24.01 -27.76
N ALA A 213 -7.67 -25.25 -28.18
CA ALA A 213 -8.41 -25.58 -29.40
C ALA A 213 -9.92 -25.25 -29.29
N ALA A 214 -10.51 -25.44 -28.10
CA ALA A 214 -11.92 -25.11 -27.87
C ALA A 214 -12.13 -23.60 -27.89
N ILE A 215 -11.21 -22.86 -27.27
CA ILE A 215 -11.21 -21.39 -27.25
C ILE A 215 -11.01 -20.81 -28.65
N HIS A 216 -10.06 -21.38 -29.41
CA HIS A 216 -9.80 -21.02 -30.80
C HIS A 216 -11.05 -21.19 -31.68
N ASN A 217 -11.70 -22.36 -31.60
CA ASN A 217 -12.90 -22.65 -32.36
C ASN A 217 -14.07 -21.74 -31.95
N GLU A 218 -14.28 -21.51 -30.64
CA GLU A 218 -15.32 -20.59 -30.17
C GLU A 218 -15.13 -19.17 -30.71
N THR A 219 -13.88 -18.71 -30.80
CA THR A 219 -13.52 -17.39 -31.34
C THR A 219 -13.87 -17.28 -32.83
N LEU A 220 -13.53 -18.30 -33.62
CA LEU A 220 -13.91 -18.35 -35.04
C LEU A 220 -15.42 -18.40 -35.25
N VAL A 221 -16.13 -19.20 -34.43
CA VAL A 221 -17.60 -19.25 -34.42
C VAL A 221 -18.17 -17.86 -34.16
N ARG A 222 -17.65 -17.11 -33.19
CA ARG A 222 -18.10 -15.74 -32.88
C ARG A 222 -17.85 -14.78 -34.05
N MET A 223 -16.66 -14.81 -34.66
CA MET A 223 -16.33 -13.95 -35.81
C MET A 223 -17.27 -14.17 -36.99
N VAL A 224 -17.52 -15.43 -37.32
CA VAL A 224 -18.38 -15.83 -38.44
C VAL A 224 -19.85 -15.55 -38.13
N THR A 225 -20.29 -15.77 -36.89
CA THR A 225 -21.66 -15.43 -36.47
C THR A 225 -21.90 -13.92 -36.53
N ALA A 226 -20.93 -13.11 -36.10
CA ALA A 226 -21.00 -11.64 -36.20
C ALA A 226 -21.07 -11.14 -37.65
N ALA A 227 -20.54 -11.91 -38.60
CA ALA A 227 -20.65 -11.64 -40.04
C ALA A 227 -21.99 -12.04 -40.67
N GLY A 228 -22.95 -12.52 -39.87
CA GLY A 228 -24.31 -12.84 -40.30
C GLY A 228 -24.56 -14.32 -40.67
N PHE A 229 -23.59 -15.21 -40.43
CA PHE A 229 -23.79 -16.65 -40.63
C PHE A 229 -24.47 -17.26 -39.40
N SER A 230 -25.53 -18.03 -39.59
CA SER A 230 -26.37 -18.55 -38.49
C SER A 230 -26.65 -20.04 -38.61
N GLY A 231 -26.58 -20.75 -37.49
CA GLY A 231 -26.82 -22.20 -37.44
C GLY A 231 -25.55 -23.05 -37.64
N PRO A 232 -25.52 -24.26 -37.04
CA PRO A 232 -24.28 -25.00 -36.81
C PRO A 232 -23.54 -25.40 -38.09
N ASN A 233 -24.28 -25.81 -39.13
CA ASN A 233 -23.70 -26.22 -40.41
C ASN A 233 -23.20 -25.02 -41.22
N GLN A 234 -23.93 -23.91 -41.21
CA GLN A 234 -23.56 -22.70 -41.94
C GLN A 234 -22.29 -22.09 -41.34
N VAL A 235 -22.20 -22.04 -40.01
CA VAL A 235 -21.01 -21.57 -39.29
C VAL A 235 -19.79 -22.46 -39.60
N HIS A 236 -19.92 -23.78 -39.52
CA HIS A 236 -18.81 -24.69 -39.85
C HIS A 236 -18.33 -24.55 -41.30
N GLN A 237 -19.26 -24.41 -42.25
CA GLN A 237 -18.92 -24.18 -43.65
C GLN A 237 -18.20 -22.84 -43.86
N ALA A 238 -18.68 -21.79 -43.21
CA ALA A 238 -18.08 -20.47 -43.30
C ALA A 238 -16.68 -20.42 -42.66
N ILE A 239 -16.44 -21.12 -41.54
CA ILE A 239 -15.09 -21.28 -40.96
C ILE A 239 -14.16 -22.01 -41.93
N ARG A 240 -14.61 -23.10 -42.56
CA ARG A 240 -13.83 -23.83 -43.56
C ARG A 240 -13.54 -22.97 -44.80
N LEU A 241 -14.51 -22.18 -45.24
CA LEU A 241 -14.35 -21.28 -46.37
C LEU A 241 -13.36 -20.16 -46.05
N MET A 242 -13.40 -19.60 -44.83
CA MET A 242 -12.40 -18.65 -44.34
C MET A 242 -10.99 -19.25 -44.38
N ALA A 243 -10.81 -20.45 -43.81
CA ALA A 243 -9.53 -21.15 -43.83
C ALA A 243 -9.03 -21.40 -45.27
N ALA A 244 -9.91 -21.88 -46.16
CA ALA A 244 -9.60 -22.12 -47.56
C ALA A 244 -9.24 -20.83 -48.32
N THR A 245 -9.89 -19.72 -48.00
CA THR A 245 -9.62 -18.40 -48.61
C THR A 245 -8.19 -17.92 -48.27
N GLU A 246 -7.72 -18.22 -47.07
CA GLU A 246 -6.37 -17.87 -46.59
C GLU A 246 -5.30 -18.92 -46.94
N GLY A 247 -5.69 -20.02 -47.59
CA GLY A 247 -4.77 -21.12 -47.92
C GLY A 247 -4.22 -21.84 -46.69
N THR A 248 -4.96 -21.81 -45.57
CA THR A 248 -4.53 -22.41 -44.29
C THR A 248 -5.53 -23.46 -43.79
N ALA A 249 -5.13 -24.24 -42.78
CA ALA A 249 -6.03 -25.12 -42.06
C ALA A 249 -6.70 -24.36 -40.91
N VAL A 250 -7.93 -24.75 -40.52
CA VAL A 250 -8.66 -24.09 -39.41
C VAL A 250 -7.80 -23.98 -38.15
N GLU A 251 -7.08 -25.04 -37.80
CA GLU A 251 -6.21 -25.13 -36.62
C GLU A 251 -4.99 -24.17 -36.65
N LEU A 252 -4.60 -23.72 -37.84
CA LEU A 252 -3.46 -22.84 -38.08
C LEU A 252 -3.85 -21.38 -38.28
N ILE A 253 -5.14 -21.04 -38.17
CA ILE A 253 -5.60 -19.65 -38.20
C ILE A 253 -5.06 -18.94 -36.96
N GLU A 254 -4.14 -18.00 -37.15
CA GLU A 254 -3.57 -17.21 -36.05
C GLU A 254 -4.60 -16.20 -35.53
N LEU A 255 -5.06 -16.37 -34.29
CA LEU A 255 -5.97 -15.44 -33.62
C LEU A 255 -5.20 -14.67 -32.56
N ASP A 256 -5.37 -13.34 -32.52
CA ASP A 256 -4.69 -12.49 -31.55
C ASP A 256 -4.98 -12.98 -30.11
N GLY A 257 -3.92 -13.32 -29.37
CA GLY A 257 -4.00 -13.79 -27.99
C GLY A 257 -4.23 -15.29 -27.78
N VAL A 258 -4.34 -16.10 -28.84
CA VAL A 258 -4.38 -17.58 -28.75
C VAL A 258 -3.13 -18.15 -29.44
N PRO A 259 -2.19 -18.79 -28.71
CA PRO A 259 -1.03 -19.40 -29.35
C PRO A 259 -1.47 -20.47 -30.35
N ALA A 260 -0.88 -20.48 -31.55
CA ALA A 260 -1.18 -21.47 -32.57
C ALA A 260 -1.03 -22.88 -32.00
N CYS A 261 -2.03 -23.74 -32.24
CA CYS A 261 -1.99 -25.12 -31.78
C CYS A 261 -0.79 -25.79 -32.46
N ALA A 262 0.21 -26.23 -31.67
CA ALA A 262 1.38 -26.88 -32.25
C ALA A 262 0.92 -28.08 -33.09
N PRO A 263 1.37 -28.24 -34.35
CA PRO A 263 0.96 -29.36 -35.16
C PRO A 263 1.37 -30.66 -34.44
N PRO A 264 0.50 -31.70 -34.44
CA PRO A 264 0.90 -33.00 -33.92
C PRO A 264 2.15 -33.44 -34.69
N ARG A 265 3.24 -33.72 -33.95
CA ARG A 265 4.47 -34.23 -34.58
C ARG A 265 4.10 -35.47 -35.41
N PRO A 266 4.61 -35.60 -36.65
CA PRO A 266 4.42 -36.83 -37.41
C PRO A 266 4.97 -37.98 -36.57
N SER A 267 4.11 -38.95 -36.29
CA SER A 267 4.49 -40.19 -35.63
C SER A 267 5.41 -40.95 -36.58
N ASP A 268 6.73 -40.86 -36.33
CA ASP A 268 7.72 -41.73 -36.98
C ASP A 268 7.35 -43.20 -36.69
N PRO A 269 7.11 -44.04 -37.70
CA PRO A 269 6.68 -45.42 -37.49
C PRO A 269 7.78 -46.36 -36.98
N ASP A 270 9.05 -45.94 -36.92
CA ASP A 270 10.19 -46.86 -36.85
C ASP A 270 11.16 -46.60 -35.68
N LEU A 271 10.67 -46.58 -34.44
CA LEU A 271 11.51 -46.81 -33.26
C LEU A 271 10.77 -47.61 -32.19
N VAL A 272 10.69 -48.92 -32.39
CA VAL A 272 10.49 -49.88 -31.31
C VAL A 272 11.85 -50.08 -30.65
N ASN A 273 12.09 -49.45 -29.49
CA ASN A 273 13.08 -49.92 -28.53
C ASN A 273 12.75 -49.40 -27.13
N ASP A 274 12.84 -50.32 -26.16
CA ASP A 274 12.58 -50.14 -24.74
C ASP A 274 13.42 -49.02 -24.13
N GLU A 275 12.82 -47.85 -23.90
CA GLU A 275 13.36 -46.79 -23.03
C GLU A 275 12.46 -46.65 -21.79
N PRO A 276 13.04 -46.48 -20.58
CA PRO A 276 12.31 -46.55 -19.33
C PRO A 276 11.31 -45.39 -19.21
N VAL A 277 10.09 -45.71 -18.78
CA VAL A 277 8.94 -44.81 -18.52
C VAL A 277 9.34 -43.54 -17.73
N SER A 278 10.42 -43.61 -16.95
CA SER A 278 11.02 -42.50 -16.22
C SER A 278 11.42 -41.31 -17.10
N ARG A 279 11.98 -41.53 -18.30
CA ARG A 279 12.42 -40.43 -19.19
C ARG A 279 11.28 -39.76 -19.97
N LEU A 280 10.18 -40.47 -20.20
CA LEU A 280 8.93 -39.90 -20.75
C LEU A 280 8.20 -39.02 -19.72
N ILE A 281 8.32 -39.35 -18.43
CA ILE A 281 7.82 -38.54 -17.32
C ILE A 281 8.70 -37.29 -17.12
N GLU A 282 10.03 -37.42 -17.24
CA GLU A 282 10.97 -36.28 -17.17
C GLU A 282 10.89 -35.36 -18.39
N SER A 283 10.61 -35.90 -19.58
CA SER A 283 10.35 -35.13 -20.81
C SER A 283 9.02 -34.35 -20.74
N ARG A 284 7.95 -34.96 -20.20
CA ARG A 284 6.68 -34.26 -19.91
C ARG A 284 6.77 -33.28 -18.75
N ALA A 285 7.67 -33.50 -17.79
CA ALA A 285 7.97 -32.55 -16.73
C ALA A 285 8.78 -31.35 -17.27
N SER A 286 9.64 -31.57 -18.26
CA SER A 286 10.41 -30.50 -18.94
C SER A 286 9.60 -29.69 -19.95
N GLN A 287 8.52 -30.25 -20.53
CA GLN A 287 7.57 -29.51 -21.39
C GLN A 287 6.43 -28.83 -20.60
N ARG A 288 6.27 -29.15 -19.32
CA ARG A 288 5.58 -28.29 -18.36
C ARG A 288 6.57 -27.23 -17.87
N GLU A 289 7.05 -26.37 -18.77
CA GLU A 289 7.35 -25.01 -18.32
C GLU A 289 6.07 -24.53 -17.64
N GLN A 290 6.13 -24.33 -16.32
CA GLN A 290 4.98 -23.87 -15.55
C GLN A 290 4.51 -22.59 -16.22
N PHE A 291 3.37 -22.63 -16.91
CA PHE A 291 2.77 -21.45 -17.51
C PHE A 291 2.44 -20.51 -16.35
N VAL A 292 3.30 -19.52 -16.12
CA VAL A 292 3.10 -18.50 -15.10
C VAL A 292 2.23 -17.43 -15.76
N PRO A 293 0.93 -17.36 -15.43
CA PRO A 293 -0.02 -16.62 -16.25
C PRO A 293 0.11 -15.10 -16.08
N LEU A 294 0.68 -14.61 -14.98
CA LEU A 294 0.89 -13.19 -14.71
C LEU A 294 2.32 -12.95 -14.24
N ILE A 295 3.10 -12.23 -15.06
CA ILE A 295 4.47 -11.82 -14.76
C ILE A 295 4.47 -10.28 -14.62
N PRO A 296 4.39 -9.74 -13.39
CA PRO A 296 4.30 -8.29 -13.17
C PRO A 296 5.38 -7.43 -13.85
N SER A 297 6.61 -7.95 -14.02
CA SER A 297 7.68 -7.24 -14.71
C SER A 297 7.57 -7.21 -16.24
N ALA A 298 6.74 -8.08 -16.82
CA ALA A 298 6.58 -8.25 -18.26
C ALA A 298 5.15 -8.71 -18.59
N LEU A 299 4.22 -7.76 -18.62
CA LEU A 299 2.82 -8.03 -18.94
C LEU A 299 2.65 -8.33 -20.43
N SER A 300 1.72 -9.24 -20.75
CA SER A 300 1.32 -9.49 -22.14
C SER A 300 0.53 -8.31 -22.71
N ALA A 301 0.43 -8.20 -24.05
CA ALA A 301 -0.35 -7.13 -24.68
C ALA A 301 -1.81 -7.10 -24.19
N ALA A 302 -2.45 -8.26 -24.08
CA ALA A 302 -3.82 -8.38 -23.57
C ALA A 302 -3.96 -7.92 -22.11
N GLN A 303 -2.96 -8.21 -21.28
CA GLN A 303 -2.89 -7.77 -19.88
C GLN A 303 -2.75 -6.27 -19.77
N THR A 304 -1.83 -5.69 -20.55
CA THR A 304 -1.62 -4.24 -20.58
C THR A 304 -2.84 -3.49 -21.09
N GLU A 305 -3.50 -4.00 -22.13
CA GLU A 305 -4.78 -3.46 -22.62
C GLU A 305 -5.90 -3.54 -21.58
N MET A 306 -6.01 -4.67 -20.85
CA MET A 306 -7.01 -4.82 -19.81
C MET A 306 -6.79 -3.81 -18.66
N LEU A 307 -5.54 -3.58 -18.27
CA LEU A 307 -5.21 -2.55 -17.27
C LEU A 307 -5.45 -1.13 -17.78
N LEU A 308 -5.21 -0.85 -19.08
CA LEU A 308 -5.55 0.44 -19.69
C LEU A 308 -7.06 0.72 -19.58
N GLU A 309 -7.89 -0.23 -20.01
CA GLU A 309 -9.34 -0.07 -19.97
C GLU A 309 -9.87 -0.02 -18.53
N LEU A 310 -9.23 -0.71 -17.59
CA LEU A 310 -9.55 -0.62 -16.16
C LEU A 310 -9.20 0.77 -15.59
N ASP A 311 -8.05 1.35 -15.94
CA ASP A 311 -7.68 2.72 -15.56
C ASP A 311 -8.70 3.74 -16.05
N TRP A 312 -9.19 3.61 -17.29
CA TRP A 312 -10.25 4.46 -17.83
C TRP A 312 -11.56 4.32 -17.05
N ALA A 313 -11.99 3.09 -16.78
CA ALA A 313 -13.19 2.81 -16.00
C ALA A 313 -13.09 3.38 -14.57
N HIS A 314 -11.95 3.22 -13.89
CA HIS A 314 -11.70 3.83 -12.57
C HIS A 314 -11.76 5.34 -12.61
N ARG A 315 -11.12 5.95 -13.61
CA ARG A 315 -11.10 7.41 -13.77
C ARG A 315 -12.52 7.96 -13.95
N ALA A 316 -13.32 7.35 -14.83
CA ALA A 316 -14.72 7.72 -15.05
C ALA A 316 -15.54 7.55 -13.77
N MET A 317 -15.41 6.41 -13.08
CA MET A 317 -16.14 6.14 -11.83
C MET A 317 -15.83 7.16 -10.74
N ILE A 318 -14.55 7.49 -10.51
CA ILE A 318 -14.15 8.46 -9.46
C ILE A 318 -14.67 9.86 -9.80
N GLN A 319 -14.58 10.27 -11.07
CA GLN A 319 -15.13 11.56 -11.52
C GLN A 319 -16.65 11.63 -11.29
N SER A 320 -17.37 10.61 -11.73
CA SER A 320 -18.82 10.49 -11.55
C SER A 320 -19.20 10.54 -10.07
N TYR A 321 -18.47 9.83 -9.22
CA TYR A 321 -18.67 9.84 -7.78
C TYR A 321 -18.47 11.22 -7.17
N VAL A 322 -17.39 11.91 -7.52
CA VAL A 322 -17.11 13.27 -7.03
C VAL A 322 -18.20 14.26 -7.46
N ILE A 323 -18.65 14.19 -8.72
CA ILE A 323 -19.72 15.05 -9.23
C ILE A 323 -21.03 14.76 -8.50
N ALA A 324 -21.44 13.49 -8.43
CA ALA A 324 -22.64 13.05 -7.75
C ALA A 324 -22.63 13.40 -6.25
N LEU A 325 -21.45 13.39 -5.61
CA LEU A 325 -21.28 13.85 -4.24
C LEU A 325 -21.61 15.33 -4.09
N MET A 326 -21.03 16.16 -4.95
CA MET A 326 -21.23 17.61 -4.91
C MET A 326 -22.68 18.00 -5.20
N ASP A 327 -23.32 17.38 -6.20
CA ASP A 327 -24.71 17.67 -6.57
C ASP A 327 -25.68 17.35 -5.43
N ASN A 328 -25.52 16.18 -4.80
CA ASN A 328 -26.37 15.78 -3.68
C ASN A 328 -26.07 16.59 -2.42
N ALA A 329 -24.80 16.95 -2.18
CA ALA A 329 -24.44 17.84 -1.08
C ALA A 329 -25.09 19.22 -1.21
N ALA A 330 -25.17 19.78 -2.43
CA ALA A 330 -25.84 21.06 -2.69
C ALA A 330 -27.34 21.03 -2.35
N THR A 331 -27.97 19.85 -2.35
CA THR A 331 -29.38 19.65 -1.97
C THR A 331 -29.60 19.27 -0.51
N GLY A 332 -28.53 19.21 0.31
CA GLY A 332 -28.60 18.88 1.74
C GLY A 332 -28.67 17.38 2.07
N VAL A 333 -28.57 16.49 1.07
CA VAL A 333 -28.63 15.03 1.29
C VAL A 333 -27.51 14.55 2.22
N PHE A 334 -26.35 15.24 2.19
CA PHE A 334 -25.15 14.88 2.94
C PHE A 334 -24.87 15.70 4.20
N ASP A 335 -25.89 16.37 4.75
CA ASP A 335 -25.77 17.17 5.98
C ASP A 335 -25.33 16.35 7.21
N TYR A 336 -25.53 15.03 7.20
CA TYR A 336 -25.10 14.13 8.28
C TYR A 336 -23.72 13.51 8.07
N VAL A 337 -23.07 13.75 6.93
CA VAL A 337 -21.78 13.16 6.61
C VAL A 337 -20.68 13.82 7.45
N THR A 338 -20.08 13.04 8.33
CA THR A 338 -18.99 13.47 9.21
C THR A 338 -17.64 12.89 8.83
N THR A 339 -17.64 11.83 8.03
CA THR A 339 -16.45 11.06 7.68
C THR A 339 -16.39 10.77 6.19
N LEU A 340 -15.22 11.01 5.59
CA LEU A 340 -14.89 10.58 4.24
C LEU A 340 -13.72 9.59 4.32
N SER A 341 -13.94 8.36 3.84
CA SER A 341 -12.99 7.24 3.92
C SER A 341 -12.58 6.76 2.52
N ILE A 342 -11.45 7.22 2.03
CA ILE A 342 -10.83 6.71 0.81
C ILE A 342 -9.84 5.64 1.23
N ALA A 343 -10.22 4.37 1.09
CA ALA A 343 -9.41 3.24 1.57
C ALA A 343 -8.28 2.90 0.59
N LYS A 344 -8.54 3.04 -0.71
CA LYS A 344 -7.56 2.88 -1.77
C LYS A 344 -7.86 3.86 -2.90
N ILE A 345 -6.83 4.53 -3.38
CA ILE A 345 -6.87 5.29 -4.63
C ILE A 345 -5.48 5.24 -5.29
N PRO A 346 -5.39 4.93 -6.60
CA PRO A 346 -4.14 5.06 -7.36
C PRO A 346 -3.64 6.50 -7.34
N SER A 347 -2.32 6.68 -7.30
CA SER A 347 -1.74 8.01 -7.16
C SER A 347 -2.07 8.90 -8.36
N SER A 348 -2.18 8.32 -9.56
CA SER A 348 -2.59 8.94 -10.83
C SER A 348 -3.96 9.61 -10.73
N HIS A 349 -4.87 9.09 -9.91
CA HIS A 349 -6.24 9.55 -9.76
C HIS A 349 -6.45 10.58 -8.63
N ILE A 350 -5.44 10.84 -7.78
CA ILE A 350 -5.53 11.83 -6.69
C ILE A 350 -5.96 13.22 -7.20
N LYS A 351 -5.51 13.60 -8.39
CA LYS A 351 -5.84 14.92 -8.99
C LYS A 351 -7.34 15.15 -9.14
N ILE A 352 -8.14 14.09 -9.23
CA ILE A 352 -9.61 14.18 -9.31
C ILE A 352 -10.20 14.76 -8.01
N LEU A 353 -9.55 14.51 -6.87
CA LEU A 353 -9.93 15.00 -5.55
C LEU A 353 -9.34 16.38 -5.21
N CYS A 354 -8.40 16.88 -6.02
CA CYS A 354 -7.79 18.21 -5.89
C CYS A 354 -8.73 19.30 -6.41
N ARG A 355 -9.92 19.38 -5.82
CA ARG A 355 -11.05 20.21 -6.24
C ARG A 355 -11.58 20.99 -5.05
N GLY A 356 -11.43 22.32 -5.06
CA GLY A 356 -11.79 23.15 -3.91
C GLY A 356 -13.30 23.24 -3.64
N ASP A 357 -14.12 23.07 -4.66
CA ASP A 357 -15.58 22.94 -4.61
C ASP A 357 -16.03 21.65 -3.91
N LEU A 358 -15.38 20.51 -4.17
CA LEU A 358 -15.66 19.23 -3.48
C LEU A 358 -15.57 19.40 -1.96
N TRP A 359 -14.43 19.88 -1.45
CA TRP A 359 -14.22 19.98 0.00
C TRP A 359 -15.09 21.05 0.67
N ARG A 360 -15.47 22.11 -0.07
CA ARG A 360 -16.43 23.12 0.41
C ARG A 360 -17.87 22.61 0.43
N SER A 361 -18.23 21.67 -0.44
CA SER A 361 -19.57 21.09 -0.50
C SER A 361 -19.90 20.18 0.69
N LEU A 362 -18.89 19.71 1.43
CA LEU A 362 -19.04 18.80 2.57
C LEU A 362 -18.67 19.48 3.91
N PRO A 363 -19.41 20.52 4.35
CA PRO A 363 -19.02 21.35 5.49
C PRO A 363 -19.05 20.64 6.84
N GLN A 364 -19.74 19.49 6.96
CA GLN A 364 -19.85 18.75 8.22
C GLN A 364 -18.77 17.67 8.39
N VAL A 365 -17.91 17.45 7.38
CA VAL A 365 -16.85 16.45 7.44
C VAL A 365 -15.79 16.88 8.45
N LYS A 366 -15.55 16.02 9.44
CA LYS A 366 -14.56 16.18 10.51
C LYS A 366 -13.41 15.20 10.43
N HIS A 367 -13.64 14.06 9.76
CA HIS A 367 -12.71 12.95 9.69
C HIS A 367 -12.45 12.60 8.24
N VAL A 368 -11.17 12.60 7.85
CA VAL A 368 -10.74 12.12 6.54
C VAL A 368 -9.72 11.01 6.71
N SER A 369 -9.93 9.91 6.00
CA SER A 369 -8.98 8.82 5.90
C SER A 369 -8.61 8.63 4.43
N LEU A 370 -7.32 8.58 4.15
CA LEU A 370 -6.76 8.52 2.81
C LEU A 370 -5.69 7.43 2.72
N GLY A 371 -6.02 6.33 2.07
CA GLY A 371 -5.09 5.27 1.66
C GLY A 371 -4.73 5.42 0.19
N VAL A 372 -3.44 5.61 -0.10
CA VAL A 372 -2.94 5.83 -1.45
C VAL A 372 -2.14 4.63 -1.93
N ILE A 373 -2.49 4.09 -3.09
CA ILE A 373 -1.67 3.13 -3.83
C ILE A 373 -0.65 3.95 -4.63
N ALA A 374 0.63 3.73 -4.38
CA ALA A 374 1.68 4.33 -5.19
C ALA A 374 1.78 3.59 -6.53
N ASP A 375 1.70 4.31 -7.65
CA ASP A 375 1.74 3.68 -8.97
C ASP A 375 3.16 3.21 -9.30
N TRP A 376 3.28 1.99 -9.79
CA TRP A 376 4.53 1.37 -10.24
C TRP A 376 4.67 1.39 -11.76
N ARG A 377 3.59 1.73 -12.45
CA ARG A 377 3.52 1.79 -13.91
C ARG A 377 2.59 2.90 -14.35
N GLU A 378 2.83 3.37 -15.56
CA GLU A 378 1.98 4.27 -16.31
C GLU A 378 1.57 3.55 -17.59
N ILE A 379 0.28 3.42 -17.81
CA ILE A 379 -0.28 2.76 -18.98
C ILE A 379 -0.92 3.81 -19.87
N GLY A 380 -0.59 3.79 -21.14
CA GLY A 380 -1.07 4.77 -22.10
C GLY A 380 -1.00 4.26 -23.53
N VAL A 381 -1.45 5.09 -24.46
CA VAL A 381 -1.40 4.79 -25.89
C VAL A 381 -0.27 5.59 -26.51
N SER A 382 0.59 4.94 -27.29
CA SER A 382 1.65 5.57 -28.07
C SER A 382 1.08 6.33 -29.26
N ASP A 383 1.88 7.20 -29.88
CA ASP A 383 1.53 7.89 -31.12
C ASP A 383 1.20 6.90 -32.26
N ASP A 384 1.78 5.70 -32.23
CA ASP A 384 1.52 4.61 -33.17
C ASP A 384 0.27 3.79 -32.83
N GLY A 385 -0.53 4.19 -31.85
CA GLY A 385 -1.77 3.52 -31.43
C GLY A 385 -1.57 2.23 -30.60
N ARG A 386 -0.32 1.87 -30.26
CA ARG A 386 -0.01 0.71 -29.41
C ARG A 386 -0.11 1.07 -27.92
N VAL A 387 -0.62 0.14 -27.11
CA VAL A 387 -0.63 0.31 -25.65
C VAL A 387 0.78 0.08 -25.09
N LEU A 388 1.22 1.00 -24.24
CA LEU A 388 2.54 0.97 -23.59
C LEU A 388 2.39 0.74 -22.09
N ASP A 389 3.27 -0.10 -21.55
CA ASP A 389 3.50 -0.28 -20.11
C ASP A 389 4.84 0.35 -19.75
N LYS A 390 4.81 1.52 -19.09
CA LYS A 390 6.02 2.24 -18.69
C LYS A 390 6.22 2.12 -17.18
N SER A 391 7.36 1.57 -16.75
CA SER A 391 7.74 1.56 -15.34
C SER A 391 7.81 2.99 -14.78
N SER A 392 7.21 3.20 -13.61
CA SER A 392 7.16 4.48 -12.91
C SER A 392 7.69 4.31 -11.48
N SER A 393 8.43 5.31 -10.98
CA SER A 393 8.83 5.30 -9.57
C SER A 393 7.61 5.53 -8.67
N PRO A 394 7.35 4.66 -7.70
CA PRO A 394 6.30 4.86 -6.70
C PRO A 394 6.45 6.20 -5.94
N VAL A 395 7.68 6.69 -5.78
CA VAL A 395 8.00 7.95 -5.09
C VAL A 395 7.31 9.16 -5.72
N ASN A 396 6.97 9.09 -7.01
CA ASN A 396 6.19 10.12 -7.71
C ASN A 396 4.79 10.35 -7.10
N ALA A 397 4.26 9.40 -6.31
CA ALA A 397 3.00 9.54 -5.59
C ALA A 397 3.07 10.57 -4.45
N VAL A 398 4.25 10.80 -3.86
CA VAL A 398 4.43 11.61 -2.63
C VAL A 398 3.98 13.05 -2.86
N GLY A 399 4.41 13.66 -3.97
CA GLY A 399 4.02 15.04 -4.30
C GLY A 399 2.53 15.20 -4.56
N LYS A 400 1.88 14.19 -5.16
CA LYS A 400 0.43 14.19 -5.41
C LYS A 400 -0.35 14.10 -4.10
N ALA A 401 0.06 13.21 -3.19
CA ALA A 401 -0.53 13.08 -1.86
C ALA A 401 -0.33 14.35 -1.01
N PHE A 402 0.88 14.94 -1.05
CA PHE A 402 1.17 16.21 -0.40
C PHE A 402 0.23 17.32 -0.89
N GLU A 403 0.03 17.44 -2.20
CA GLU A 403 -0.83 18.47 -2.78
C GLU A 403 -2.26 18.36 -2.26
N LEU A 404 -2.84 17.16 -2.24
CA LEU A 404 -4.18 16.92 -1.70
C LEU A 404 -4.27 17.26 -0.21
N LEU A 405 -3.32 16.79 0.59
CA LEU A 405 -3.30 17.00 2.04
C LEU A 405 -3.08 18.48 2.40
N ASN A 406 -2.12 19.15 1.77
CA ASN A 406 -1.71 20.50 2.11
C ASN A 406 -2.66 21.57 1.54
N SER A 407 -3.06 21.44 0.27
CA SER A 407 -3.78 22.50 -0.44
C SER A 407 -5.29 22.39 -0.35
N TYR A 408 -5.82 21.21 -0.02
CA TYR A 408 -7.26 20.95 -0.02
C TYR A 408 -7.78 20.48 1.35
N ILE A 409 -7.30 19.35 1.86
CA ILE A 409 -7.79 18.76 3.13
C ILE A 409 -7.37 19.62 4.33
N GLY A 410 -6.08 19.93 4.46
CA GLY A 410 -5.50 20.64 5.60
C GLY A 410 -5.97 22.10 5.73
N ARG A 411 -6.50 22.68 4.65
CA ARG A 411 -7.09 24.04 4.65
C ARG A 411 -8.52 24.08 5.19
N GLN A 412 -9.20 22.93 5.33
CA GLN A 412 -10.57 22.93 5.83
C GLN A 412 -10.60 23.10 7.35
N PRO A 413 -11.29 24.12 7.88
CA PRO A 413 -11.35 24.36 9.32
C PRO A 413 -12.18 23.32 10.08
N THR A 414 -13.02 22.57 9.35
CA THR A 414 -13.93 21.56 9.92
C THR A 414 -13.25 20.21 10.09
N ILE A 415 -12.17 19.94 9.35
CA ILE A 415 -11.45 18.66 9.36
C ILE A 415 -10.48 18.65 10.54
N GLU A 416 -10.88 17.95 11.59
CA GLU A 416 -10.11 17.83 12.83
C GLU A 416 -9.25 16.56 12.89
N SER A 417 -9.57 15.53 12.09
CA SER A 417 -8.91 14.22 12.15
C SER A 417 -8.51 13.76 10.76
N ILE A 418 -7.22 13.54 10.57
CA ILE A 418 -6.64 13.11 9.30
C ILE A 418 -5.89 11.79 9.53
N HIS A 419 -6.24 10.77 8.75
CA HIS A 419 -5.49 9.53 8.64
C HIS A 419 -4.92 9.42 7.22
N PHE A 420 -3.62 9.12 7.14
CA PHE A 420 -2.92 8.89 5.89
C PHE A 420 -2.15 7.57 5.95
N GLU A 421 -2.26 6.76 4.89
CA GLU A 421 -1.48 5.54 4.74
C GLU A 421 -1.04 5.29 3.29
N TRP A 422 0.14 4.69 3.15
CA TRP A 422 0.55 4.11 1.88
C TRP A 422 0.09 2.66 1.78
N ILE A 423 -0.58 2.32 0.68
CA ILE A 423 -1.02 0.97 0.34
C ILE A 423 -0.01 0.36 -0.63
N CYS A 424 1.15 -0.01 -0.10
CA CYS A 424 2.26 -0.63 -0.81
C CYS A 424 3.27 -1.17 0.21
N GLY A 425 4.11 -2.14 -0.15
CA GLY A 425 5.35 -2.44 0.58
C GLY A 425 5.26 -2.51 2.11
N GLY A 426 6.41 -2.37 2.76
CA GLY A 426 6.52 -2.25 4.21
C GLY A 426 6.07 -3.48 4.99
N GLU A 427 5.70 -3.28 6.24
CA GLU A 427 5.37 -4.40 7.15
C GLU A 427 4.14 -5.17 6.75
N PHE A 428 3.27 -4.57 5.94
CA PHE A 428 1.99 -5.11 5.52
C PHE A 428 1.98 -5.56 4.05
N GLY A 429 3.07 -5.33 3.31
CA GLY A 429 3.22 -5.65 1.88
C GLY A 429 3.28 -7.16 1.62
N PRO A 430 2.27 -7.80 0.99
CA PRO A 430 2.15 -9.26 0.85
C PRO A 430 3.33 -9.87 0.07
N SER A 431 3.71 -11.09 0.45
CA SER A 431 4.83 -11.86 -0.09
C SER A 431 6.22 -11.36 0.28
N ALA A 432 7.22 -12.24 0.12
CA ALA A 432 8.63 -11.94 0.31
C ALA A 432 9.14 -10.79 -0.59
N HIS A 433 8.46 -10.50 -1.71
CA HIS A 433 8.87 -9.49 -2.68
C HIS A 433 8.51 -8.06 -2.27
N GLN A 434 7.50 -7.87 -1.41
CA GLN A 434 7.13 -6.54 -0.89
C GLN A 434 7.33 -6.40 0.61
N ARG A 435 7.25 -7.50 1.37
CA ARG A 435 7.35 -7.47 2.83
C ARG A 435 8.67 -6.84 3.24
N ASN A 436 8.57 -5.84 4.10
CA ASN A 436 9.68 -5.05 4.61
C ASN A 436 10.45 -4.21 3.58
N GLN A 437 9.94 -4.07 2.34
CA GLN A 437 10.59 -3.35 1.23
C GLN A 437 9.71 -2.22 0.71
N TYR A 438 10.28 -1.30 -0.08
CA TYR A 438 9.55 -0.28 -0.84
C TYR A 438 8.67 0.67 -0.02
N ILE A 439 9.07 1.03 1.19
CA ILE A 439 8.34 2.02 1.99
C ILE A 439 8.56 3.42 1.40
N LEU A 440 7.48 4.20 1.26
CA LEU A 440 7.56 5.58 0.81
C LEU A 440 7.73 6.59 1.95
N PRO A 441 8.34 7.76 1.68
CA PRO A 441 8.38 8.84 2.65
C PRO A 441 6.97 9.34 2.97
N ALA A 442 6.76 9.83 4.19
CA ALA A 442 5.55 10.57 4.52
C ALA A 442 5.46 11.84 3.65
N PRO A 443 4.26 12.26 3.22
CA PRO A 443 4.06 13.42 2.36
C PRO A 443 4.18 14.74 3.15
N PHE A 444 5.35 14.98 3.73
CA PHE A 444 5.68 16.23 4.44
C PHE A 444 6.23 17.32 3.53
N PHE A 445 6.72 16.96 2.35
CA PHE A 445 7.10 17.89 1.30
C PHE A 445 6.45 17.49 -0.02
N ARG A 446 6.21 18.48 -0.88
CA ARG A 446 5.85 18.23 -2.29
C ARG A 446 6.95 17.48 -3.03
N HIS A 447 8.19 17.84 -2.71
CA HIS A 447 9.43 17.32 -3.28
C HIS A 447 10.06 16.33 -2.29
N PRO A 448 9.94 15.00 -2.51
CA PRO A 448 10.38 14.00 -1.55
C PRO A 448 11.89 14.04 -1.27
N GLU A 449 12.71 14.53 -2.20
CA GLU A 449 14.14 14.79 -2.02
C GLU A 449 14.45 15.74 -0.85
N ASN A 450 13.52 16.62 -0.48
CA ASN A 450 13.69 17.47 0.70
C ASN A 450 13.61 16.67 2.02
N MET A 451 13.12 15.43 2.00
CA MET A 451 13.18 14.56 3.18
C MET A 451 14.62 14.22 3.58
N VAL A 452 15.55 14.20 2.63
CA VAL A 452 16.92 13.68 2.84
C VAL A 452 17.99 14.76 2.78
N LYS A 453 17.64 15.97 2.35
CA LYS A 453 18.53 17.14 2.40
C LYS A 453 18.82 17.54 3.84
N VAL A 454 20.07 17.93 4.07
CA VAL A 454 20.65 18.22 5.39
C VAL A 454 19.94 19.36 6.09
N ASP A 455 19.67 20.45 5.38
CA ASP A 455 19.18 21.74 5.91
C ASP A 455 17.72 22.03 5.51
N SER A 456 17.00 21.08 4.92
CA SER A 456 15.64 21.30 4.41
C SER A 456 14.64 21.84 5.44
N PRO A 457 14.68 21.49 6.74
CA PRO A 457 13.77 22.11 7.71
C PRO A 457 14.02 23.60 7.92
N LYS A 458 15.23 24.09 7.58
CA LYS A 458 15.61 25.51 7.62
C LYS A 458 15.30 26.21 6.30
N ALA A 459 15.80 25.65 5.19
CA ALA A 459 15.69 26.26 3.87
C ALA A 459 14.26 26.22 3.32
N ASN A 460 13.49 25.19 3.67
CA ASN A 460 12.16 24.92 3.14
C ASN A 460 11.10 24.84 4.26
N ALA A 461 11.29 25.58 5.36
CA ALA A 461 10.37 25.53 6.51
C ALA A 461 8.90 25.82 6.14
N ASP A 462 8.70 26.69 5.14
CA ASP A 462 7.38 27.07 4.61
C ASP A 462 6.80 26.10 3.59
N ASP A 463 7.59 25.14 3.11
CA ASP A 463 7.14 24.11 2.17
C ASP A 463 6.72 22.82 2.89
N ILE A 464 6.95 22.75 4.21
CA ILE A 464 6.49 21.63 5.05
C ILE A 464 4.96 21.60 5.07
N LEU A 465 4.40 20.39 5.07
CA LEU A 465 2.97 20.13 5.16
C LEU A 465 2.35 20.93 6.31
N ARG A 466 1.29 21.69 6.03
CA ARG A 466 0.57 22.48 7.03
C ARG A 466 -0.80 21.86 7.32
N LEU A 467 -1.04 21.54 8.59
CA LEU A 467 -2.31 21.01 9.08
C LEU A 467 -2.84 21.85 10.26
N PRO A 468 -3.16 23.14 10.05
CA PRO A 468 -3.46 24.08 11.13
C PRO A 468 -4.66 23.68 12.00
N HIS A 469 -5.62 22.94 11.44
CA HIS A 469 -6.87 22.55 12.10
C HIS A 469 -6.90 21.09 12.58
N ALA A 470 -5.86 20.30 12.26
CA ALA A 470 -5.82 18.88 12.61
C ALA A 470 -5.54 18.69 14.12
N VAL A 471 -6.56 18.26 14.84
CA VAL A 471 -6.49 17.86 16.25
C VAL A 471 -5.94 16.44 16.42
N HIS A 472 -6.19 15.58 15.43
CA HIS A 472 -5.75 14.21 15.39
C HIS A 472 -5.07 13.90 14.05
N LEU A 473 -3.83 13.43 14.11
CA LEU A 473 -3.08 12.97 12.95
C LEU A 473 -2.71 11.51 13.15
N SER A 474 -3.04 10.69 12.15
CA SER A 474 -2.61 9.29 12.08
C SER A 474 -1.82 9.06 10.81
N LEU A 475 -0.60 8.53 10.94
CA LEU A 475 0.25 8.13 9.82
C LEU A 475 0.49 6.64 9.90
N LYS A 476 0.40 5.96 8.76
CA LYS A 476 0.66 4.53 8.68
C LYS A 476 1.49 4.15 7.46
N ASN A 477 2.40 3.19 7.67
CA ASN A 477 3.23 2.58 6.63
C ASN A 477 4.05 3.61 5.81
N CYS A 478 4.77 4.49 6.49
CA CYS A 478 5.62 5.49 5.85
C CYS A 478 6.93 5.67 6.61
N TRP A 479 7.94 6.27 5.98
CA TRP A 479 9.16 6.66 6.66
C TRP A 479 9.37 8.17 6.71
N VAL A 480 10.13 8.66 7.70
CA VAL A 480 10.44 10.09 7.85
C VAL A 480 11.88 10.28 8.35
N SER A 481 12.59 11.28 7.84
CA SER A 481 13.86 11.70 8.44
C SER A 481 13.64 12.41 9.78
N PRO A 482 14.48 12.15 10.80
CA PRO A 482 14.22 12.63 12.16
C PRO A 482 14.20 14.16 12.28
N HIS A 483 15.05 14.88 11.53
CA HIS A 483 15.08 16.36 11.54
C HIS A 483 13.83 16.97 10.91
N VAL A 484 13.28 16.34 9.86
CA VAL A 484 12.02 16.76 9.25
C VAL A 484 10.84 16.44 10.16
N MET A 485 10.82 15.24 10.77
CA MET A 485 9.77 14.83 11.71
C MET A 485 9.69 15.79 12.91
N LEU A 486 10.84 16.15 13.49
CA LEU A 486 10.92 17.12 14.58
C LEU A 486 10.30 18.46 14.20
N GLN A 487 10.67 19.01 13.05
CA GLN A 487 10.16 20.30 12.63
C GLN A 487 8.66 20.26 12.28
N ALA A 488 8.21 19.25 11.53
CA ALA A 488 6.81 19.09 11.16
C ALA A 488 5.92 18.89 12.40
N LEU A 489 6.29 17.97 13.30
CA LEU A 489 5.53 17.74 14.54
C LEU A 489 5.51 18.97 15.44
N ARG A 490 6.59 19.76 15.48
CA ARG A 490 6.59 21.03 16.19
C ARG A 490 5.55 21.98 15.62
N GLN A 491 5.49 22.16 14.31
CA GLN A 491 4.50 23.01 13.65
C GLN A 491 3.06 22.54 13.94
N PHE A 492 2.81 21.23 13.91
CA PHE A 492 1.50 20.65 14.24
C PHE A 492 1.14 20.83 15.72
N ALA A 493 2.08 20.58 16.62
CA ALA A 493 1.88 20.69 18.06
C ALA A 493 1.66 22.14 18.54
N LEU A 494 2.28 23.10 17.85
CA LEU A 494 2.09 24.55 18.08
C LEU A 494 0.77 25.08 17.52
N SER A 495 0.14 24.36 16.59
CA SER A 495 -1.15 24.73 16.00
C SER A 495 -2.31 24.11 16.80
N SER A 496 -2.82 22.94 16.39
CA SER A 496 -4.01 22.33 17.02
C SER A 496 -3.86 20.85 17.39
N LEU A 497 -2.72 20.22 17.07
CA LEU A 497 -2.54 18.78 17.23
C LEU A 497 -2.52 18.37 18.71
N LYS A 498 -3.44 17.49 19.10
CA LYS A 498 -3.56 16.93 20.45
C LYS A 498 -3.20 15.46 20.52
N LYS A 499 -3.36 14.72 19.43
CA LYS A 499 -3.11 13.28 19.38
C LYS A 499 -2.41 12.90 18.08
N LEU A 500 -1.28 12.22 18.22
CA LEU A 500 -0.53 11.62 17.11
C LEU A 500 -0.58 10.10 17.23
N GLU A 501 -0.98 9.41 16.17
CA GLU A 501 -0.92 7.95 16.06
C GLU A 501 0.00 7.54 14.90
N LEU A 502 1.01 6.74 15.19
CA LEU A 502 1.96 6.23 14.21
C LEU A 502 1.88 4.70 14.21
N GLU A 503 1.57 4.10 13.05
CA GLU A 503 1.52 2.66 12.88
C GLU A 503 2.46 2.21 11.74
N SER A 504 3.41 1.32 12.02
CA SER A 504 4.39 0.92 11.01
C SER A 504 5.17 2.09 10.40
N VAL A 505 5.40 3.14 11.21
CA VAL A 505 6.17 4.32 10.80
C VAL A 505 7.62 4.14 11.19
N SER A 506 8.51 4.40 10.24
CA SER A 506 9.95 4.26 10.46
C SER A 506 10.71 5.59 10.42
N LEU A 507 11.72 5.76 11.25
CA LEU A 507 12.71 6.84 11.09
C LEU A 507 13.86 6.37 10.20
N SER A 508 14.41 7.25 9.38
CA SER A 508 15.71 7.01 8.74
C SER A 508 16.85 7.18 9.76
N GLY A 509 18.09 6.96 9.33
CA GLY A 509 19.25 7.49 10.03
C GLY A 509 19.19 9.03 10.17
N PRO A 510 19.94 9.62 11.13
CA PRO A 510 20.02 11.06 11.26
C PRO A 510 20.69 11.70 10.03
N PRO A 511 20.36 12.96 9.69
CA PRO A 511 21.09 13.70 8.68
C PRO A 511 22.56 13.85 9.08
N THR A 512 23.43 13.80 8.08
CA THR A 512 24.87 13.96 8.26
C THR A 512 25.47 14.84 7.18
N THR A 513 26.42 15.69 7.57
CA THR A 513 27.24 16.45 6.63
C THR A 513 28.30 15.59 5.95
N THR A 514 28.61 14.42 6.53
CA THR A 514 29.61 13.49 5.99
C THR A 514 28.98 12.59 4.93
N PRO A 515 29.40 12.67 3.66
CA PRO A 515 28.89 11.83 2.60
C PRO A 515 29.01 10.34 2.95
N GLN A 516 27.91 9.61 2.79
CA GLN A 516 27.82 8.18 2.97
C GLN A 516 28.03 7.47 1.64
N GLU A 517 28.79 6.37 1.67
CA GLU A 517 28.88 5.48 0.51
C GLU A 517 27.56 4.74 0.29
N ALA A 518 27.23 4.49 -0.98
CA ALA A 518 26.04 3.76 -1.37
C ALA A 518 25.99 2.36 -0.73
N LEU A 519 24.79 1.93 -0.33
CA LEU A 519 24.56 0.68 0.38
C LEU A 519 24.51 -0.56 -0.53
N SER A 520 24.55 -0.36 -1.86
CA SER A 520 24.59 -1.42 -2.88
C SER A 520 23.42 -2.40 -2.77
N TRP A 521 22.18 -1.89 -2.72
CA TRP A 521 20.95 -2.71 -2.60
C TRP A 521 20.77 -3.75 -3.72
N ASP A 522 21.36 -3.50 -4.89
CA ASP A 522 21.31 -4.40 -6.06
C ASP A 522 21.86 -5.81 -5.74
N LEU A 523 22.88 -5.94 -4.88
CA LEU A 523 23.46 -7.24 -4.49
C LEU A 523 22.55 -8.12 -3.61
N VAL A 524 21.48 -7.54 -3.06
CA VAL A 524 20.51 -8.23 -2.21
C VAL A 524 19.27 -8.67 -2.99
N GLN A 525 18.89 -7.91 -4.03
CA GLN A 525 17.68 -8.15 -4.80
C GLN A 525 17.91 -8.99 -6.06
N THR A 526 19.14 -9.07 -6.57
CA THR A 526 19.52 -9.97 -7.68
C THR A 526 20.48 -11.07 -7.21
N GLY A 527 19.95 -12.25 -6.90
CA GLY A 527 20.72 -13.51 -6.92
C GLY A 527 19.86 -14.57 -7.58
N PRO A 528 20.26 -15.08 -8.76
CA PRO A 528 21.36 -16.04 -8.84
C PRO A 528 22.39 -15.65 -9.91
N PHE A 529 23.63 -16.17 -9.84
CA PHE A 529 24.73 -15.95 -10.80
C PHE A 529 25.56 -14.67 -10.64
N ALA A 530 26.15 -14.46 -9.46
CA ALA A 530 27.49 -13.89 -9.43
C ALA A 530 28.33 -14.80 -8.54
N ASN A 531 29.27 -15.53 -9.15
CA ASN A 531 30.28 -16.29 -8.43
C ASN A 531 30.95 -15.36 -7.41
N GLY A 532 30.60 -15.51 -6.12
CA GLY A 532 31.15 -14.73 -5.01
C GLY A 532 32.67 -14.84 -4.87
N HIS A 533 33.31 -15.72 -5.64
CA HIS A 533 34.76 -15.88 -5.70
C HIS A 533 35.46 -14.90 -6.67
N LEU A 534 34.78 -14.35 -7.69
CA LEU A 534 35.41 -13.45 -8.68
C LEU A 534 35.42 -11.97 -8.25
N ALA A 535 34.37 -11.50 -7.56
CA ALA A 535 34.34 -10.14 -7.02
C ALA A 535 35.40 -9.92 -5.93
N GLN A 536 35.69 -10.96 -5.14
CA GLN A 536 36.75 -10.94 -4.13
C GLN A 536 38.16 -10.96 -4.77
N ALA A 537 38.30 -11.57 -5.96
CA ALA A 537 39.56 -11.62 -6.71
C ALA A 537 39.89 -10.31 -7.44
N LEU A 538 38.89 -9.60 -7.96
CA LEU A 538 39.09 -8.32 -8.67
C LEU A 538 39.36 -7.14 -7.73
N ALA A 539 38.84 -7.17 -6.50
CA ALA A 539 39.14 -6.15 -5.49
C ALA A 539 40.56 -6.27 -4.88
N MET A 540 41.22 -7.42 -5.02
CA MET A 540 42.59 -7.66 -4.52
C MET A 540 43.70 -7.34 -5.54
N GLN A 541 43.38 -6.94 -6.78
CA GLN A 541 44.38 -6.69 -7.84
C GLN A 541 44.70 -5.21 -8.11
N ALA A 542 44.20 -4.28 -7.30
CA ALA A 542 44.56 -2.87 -7.40
C ALA A 542 45.33 -2.40 -6.15
N ALA A 543 46.52 -2.97 -5.93
CA ALA A 543 47.54 -2.41 -5.05
C ALA A 543 48.86 -2.31 -5.83
N PRO A 544 49.48 -1.13 -5.96
CA PRO A 544 50.77 -1.01 -6.61
C PRO A 544 51.87 -1.55 -5.69
N ALA A 545 52.76 -2.35 -6.29
CA ALA A 545 53.89 -2.98 -5.62
C ALA A 545 54.92 -1.95 -5.13
N MET A 546 55.28 -2.02 -3.85
CA MET A 546 56.63 -1.68 -3.36
C MET A 546 57.12 -2.83 -2.47
N GLY A 547 58.33 -3.30 -2.77
CA GLY A 547 58.86 -4.63 -2.43
C GLY A 547 59.26 -4.86 -0.97
N PRO A 548 59.66 -6.11 -0.64
CA PRO A 548 59.83 -6.56 0.72
C PRO A 548 61.27 -6.44 1.21
N ALA A 549 61.45 -6.05 2.47
CA ALA A 549 62.65 -6.38 3.24
C ALA A 549 62.21 -7.26 4.42
N MET A 550 62.48 -8.55 4.27
CA MET A 550 62.37 -9.56 5.33
C MET A 550 63.48 -9.35 6.36
N HIS A 551 63.10 -9.28 7.64
CA HIS A 551 63.94 -9.86 8.68
C HIS A 551 63.06 -10.47 9.76
N LEU A 552 63.06 -11.81 9.81
CA LEU A 552 62.72 -12.57 11.00
C LEU A 552 63.66 -12.13 12.14
N LEU A 553 63.15 -12.12 13.38
CA LEU A 553 63.65 -12.97 14.47
C LEU A 553 62.77 -12.84 15.74
N THR A 554 62.18 -13.98 16.10
CA THR A 554 62.06 -14.61 17.43
C THR A 554 61.52 -13.86 18.66
N MET A 555 60.63 -14.57 19.36
CA MET A 555 60.04 -14.24 20.65
C MET A 555 61.03 -14.23 21.82
N SER A 556 60.81 -13.30 22.74
CA SER A 556 61.13 -13.42 24.17
C SER A 556 60.37 -12.36 24.97
N ASP A 557 59.36 -12.79 25.72
CA ASP A 557 58.96 -12.15 26.99
C ASP A 557 60.00 -12.53 28.07
N PRO A 558 60.15 -11.84 29.23
CA PRO A 558 59.18 -10.92 29.87
C PRO A 558 59.80 -9.61 30.43
N ASP A 559 58.96 -8.63 30.76
CA ASP A 559 58.99 -7.97 32.09
C ASP A 559 57.81 -7.00 32.23
N TRP A 560 56.94 -7.34 33.18
CA TRP A 560 55.74 -6.60 33.56
C TRP A 560 56.10 -5.45 34.50
N VAL A 561 55.83 -4.21 34.07
CA VAL A 561 55.74 -3.03 34.95
C VAL A 561 54.41 -2.33 34.67
N PRO A 562 53.49 -2.20 35.64
CA PRO A 562 52.21 -1.56 35.39
C PRO A 562 52.41 -0.02 35.30
N PRO A 563 51.94 0.66 34.24
CA PRO A 563 51.85 2.10 34.28
C PRO A 563 50.70 2.52 35.22
N LEU A 564 51.03 3.43 36.14
CA LEU A 564 50.10 4.10 37.04
C LEU A 564 48.87 4.61 36.28
N VAL A 565 47.69 4.14 36.67
CA VAL A 565 46.39 4.68 36.25
C VAL A 565 46.26 6.09 36.82
N PRO A 566 46.12 7.15 36.00
CA PRO A 566 45.67 8.43 36.52
C PRO A 566 44.21 8.25 36.93
N VAL A 567 43.94 8.37 38.22
CA VAL A 567 42.59 8.51 38.76
C VAL A 567 41.93 9.70 38.02
N PRO A 568 40.79 9.53 37.32
CA PRO A 568 40.08 10.68 36.80
C PRO A 568 39.54 11.44 38.00
N ASN A 569 40.14 12.61 38.27
CA ASN A 569 39.54 13.61 39.13
C ASN A 569 38.11 13.85 38.64
N ALA A 570 37.13 13.65 39.52
CA ALA A 570 35.74 14.04 39.32
C ALA A 570 35.66 15.57 39.29
N GLY A 571 36.03 16.17 38.16
CA GLY A 571 35.71 17.53 37.81
C GLY A 571 34.25 17.61 37.30
N PRO A 572 33.58 18.77 37.43
CA PRO A 572 32.26 18.94 36.85
C PRO A 572 32.35 18.70 35.34
N LEU A 573 31.48 17.84 34.81
CA LEU A 573 31.34 17.58 33.38
C LEU A 573 31.20 18.93 32.66
N LEU A 574 32.15 19.25 31.79
CA LEU A 574 32.14 20.47 31.00
C LEU A 574 30.84 20.51 30.19
N ALA A 575 30.14 21.65 30.20
CA ALA A 575 28.86 21.86 29.51
C ALA A 575 28.88 21.41 28.02
N GLY A 576 30.06 21.41 27.37
CA GLY A 576 30.25 20.91 26.00
C GLY A 576 30.02 19.40 25.82
N ASP A 577 30.45 18.57 26.77
CA ASP A 577 30.33 17.10 26.72
C ASP A 577 28.88 16.63 26.94
N PHE A 578 28.15 17.43 27.73
CA PHE A 578 26.73 17.27 28.00
C PHE A 578 25.87 17.65 26.78
N LEU A 579 26.14 18.81 26.17
CA LEU A 579 25.43 19.26 24.97
C LEU A 579 25.65 18.30 23.79
N GLN A 580 26.85 17.74 23.61
CA GLN A 580 27.13 16.77 22.55
C GLN A 580 26.40 15.43 22.73
N LYS A 581 26.22 14.95 23.98
CA LYS A 581 25.43 13.73 24.29
C LYS A 581 23.92 13.92 24.22
N VAL A 582 23.41 15.12 24.49
CA VAL A 582 21.99 15.47 24.31
C VAL A 582 21.66 15.70 22.84
N ALA A 583 22.59 16.30 22.10
CA ALA A 583 22.46 16.61 20.68
C ALA A 583 22.37 15.38 19.77
N SER A 584 23.16 14.36 20.04
CA SER A 584 23.15 13.11 19.26
C SER A 584 21.89 12.26 19.51
N GLY A 585 21.18 12.48 20.63
CA GLY A 585 19.98 11.73 20.99
C GLY A 585 18.67 12.28 20.43
N ILE A 586 18.55 13.60 20.18
CA ILE A 586 17.26 14.20 19.79
C ILE A 586 16.72 13.68 18.45
N LEU A 587 17.62 13.27 17.56
CA LEU A 587 17.31 12.74 16.22
C LEU A 587 17.02 11.23 16.22
N SER A 588 16.82 10.60 17.39
CA SER A 588 16.39 9.21 17.53
C SER A 588 14.93 9.11 17.99
N TRP A 589 14.35 7.90 18.00
CA TRP A 589 13.01 7.70 18.55
C TRP A 589 12.91 8.10 20.02
N SER A 590 13.91 7.71 20.84
CA SER A 590 13.89 8.05 22.27
C SER A 590 14.01 9.55 22.50
N GLY A 591 14.80 10.25 21.68
CA GLY A 591 14.89 11.71 21.69
C GLY A 591 13.61 12.41 21.26
N LEU A 592 13.02 11.98 20.13
CA LEU A 592 11.78 12.54 19.61
C LEU A 592 10.62 12.38 20.59
N ILE A 593 10.44 11.17 21.14
CA ILE A 593 9.41 10.91 22.15
C ILE A 593 9.69 11.74 23.40
N GLY A 594 10.95 11.84 23.84
CA GLY A 594 11.33 12.68 24.97
C GLY A 594 11.06 14.17 24.75
N TYR A 595 11.27 14.68 23.53
CA TYR A 595 11.04 16.07 23.16
C TYR A 595 9.55 16.41 23.22
N PHE A 596 8.72 15.59 22.58
CA PHE A 596 7.26 15.77 22.50
C PHE A 596 6.49 15.17 23.69
N SER A 597 7.17 14.51 24.64
CA SER A 597 6.53 13.91 25.80
C SER A 597 5.81 14.97 26.63
N PRO A 598 4.51 14.77 26.94
CA PRO A 598 3.73 15.72 27.72
C PRO A 598 4.10 15.77 29.22
N ASP A 599 4.87 14.80 29.72
CA ASP A 599 5.24 14.69 31.14
C ASP A 599 6.60 15.36 31.43
N PRO A 600 6.65 16.41 32.29
CA PRO A 600 7.91 17.02 32.72
C PRO A 600 8.82 16.11 33.57
N GLY A 601 8.29 14.99 34.11
CA GLY A 601 8.96 14.09 35.06
C GLY A 601 10.15 13.28 34.50
N PHE A 602 10.22 13.04 33.18
CA PHE A 602 11.32 12.27 32.59
C PHE A 602 12.65 13.04 32.66
N TRP A 603 12.67 14.29 32.21
CA TRP A 603 13.83 15.17 32.31
C TRP A 603 14.02 15.75 33.72
N GLN A 604 12.97 15.86 34.54
CA GLN A 604 13.10 16.23 35.95
C GLN A 604 13.80 15.16 36.81
N ARG A 605 13.88 13.90 36.36
CA ARG A 605 14.71 12.86 36.99
C ARG A 605 16.17 12.92 36.54
N ARG A 606 16.46 13.47 35.35
CA ARG A 606 17.81 13.93 34.92
C ARG A 606 18.08 15.38 35.38
N ARG A 607 17.88 15.65 36.67
CA ARG A 607 17.63 16.96 37.29
C ARG A 607 18.73 18.04 37.19
N GLN A 608 19.78 17.88 36.37
CA GLN A 608 20.69 18.96 35.99
C GLN A 608 20.42 19.50 34.57
N ASP A 609 19.71 18.76 33.72
CA ASP A 609 19.74 18.91 32.26
C ASP A 609 18.73 19.92 31.69
N ALA A 610 17.56 20.05 32.31
CA ALA A 610 16.42 20.77 31.73
C ALA A 610 16.46 22.29 31.93
N ARG A 611 17.06 22.79 33.03
CA ARG A 611 17.26 24.24 33.23
C ARG A 611 18.41 24.78 32.39
N LEU A 612 19.40 23.92 32.11
CA LEU A 612 20.54 24.26 31.26
C LEU A 612 20.16 24.38 29.78
N TRP A 613 19.08 23.75 29.29
CA TRP A 613 18.76 23.81 27.85
C TRP A 613 18.20 25.17 27.43
N ASP A 614 17.24 25.73 28.19
CA ASP A 614 16.66 27.05 27.88
C ASP A 614 17.67 28.19 28.09
N ASP A 615 18.55 28.09 29.10
CA ASP A 615 19.57 29.10 29.41
C ASP A 615 20.80 29.04 28.46
N ASN A 616 21.01 27.96 27.70
CA ASN A 616 22.18 27.78 26.83
C ASN A 616 21.90 27.92 25.33
N VAL A 617 20.69 28.27 24.87
CA VAL A 617 20.43 28.37 23.42
C VAL A 617 21.17 29.54 22.77
N GLU A 618 21.24 30.69 23.42
CA GLU A 618 22.07 31.82 22.97
C GLU A 618 23.57 31.44 22.96
N ALA A 619 24.01 30.62 23.93
CA ALA A 619 25.37 30.08 23.96
C ALA A 619 25.61 29.01 22.87
N MET A 620 24.60 28.21 22.50
CA MET A 620 24.68 27.22 21.42
C MET A 620 24.76 27.87 20.04
N GLU A 621 24.03 28.97 19.83
CA GLU A 621 24.12 29.79 18.62
C GLU A 621 25.49 30.48 18.54
N ALA A 622 25.96 31.08 19.64
CA ALA A 622 27.30 31.66 19.71
C ALA A 622 28.43 30.62 19.56
N ALA A 623 28.21 29.36 19.98
CA ALA A 623 29.17 28.26 19.88
C ALA A 623 29.08 27.45 18.58
N GLY A 624 28.18 27.77 17.65
CA GLY A 624 28.08 27.09 16.35
C GLY A 624 27.71 25.60 16.46
N HIS A 625 26.74 25.27 17.32
CA HIS A 625 26.40 23.89 17.63
C HIS A 625 26.00 23.04 16.38
N PRO A 626 26.49 21.78 16.21
CA PRO A 626 26.28 20.99 15.00
C PRO A 626 24.81 20.76 14.57
N LEU A 627 23.88 20.71 15.54
CA LEU A 627 22.45 20.58 15.23
C LEU A 627 21.85 21.78 14.49
N LEU A 628 22.45 22.97 14.62
CA LEU A 628 22.00 24.17 13.90
C LEU A 628 22.24 24.06 12.39
N THR A 629 23.06 23.10 11.95
CA THR A 629 23.18 22.73 10.54
C THR A 629 21.89 22.10 10.02
N TYR A 630 21.22 21.30 10.84
CA TYR A 630 20.07 20.49 10.41
C TYR A 630 18.71 21.11 10.77
N LEU A 631 18.64 21.81 11.90
CA LEU A 631 17.41 22.31 12.49
C LEU A 631 17.47 23.83 12.70
N PRO A 632 16.37 24.55 12.51
CA PRO A 632 16.34 25.95 12.88
C PRO A 632 16.37 26.10 14.40
N LEU A 633 16.96 27.21 14.88
CA LEU A 633 17.18 27.48 16.30
C LEU A 633 15.88 27.36 17.12
N ASN A 634 14.79 27.87 16.55
CA ASN A 634 13.47 27.80 17.17
C ASN A 634 12.98 26.36 17.39
N THR A 635 13.41 25.37 16.60
CA THR A 635 13.08 23.96 16.79
C THR A 635 13.80 23.36 17.98
N LEU A 636 15.00 23.83 18.28
CA LEU A 636 15.76 23.37 19.43
C LEU A 636 15.18 23.90 20.75
N LEU A 637 14.56 25.08 20.72
CA LEU A 637 13.80 25.62 21.84
C LEU A 637 12.53 24.81 22.07
N ARG A 638 12.40 24.10 23.19
CA ARG A 638 11.17 23.41 23.53
C ARG A 638 10.01 24.41 23.53
N PRO A 639 8.81 24.06 23.03
CA PRO A 639 7.67 24.97 23.14
C PRO A 639 7.40 25.26 24.63
N SER A 640 7.76 26.46 25.10
CA SER A 640 7.57 26.85 26.49
C SER A 640 6.10 27.22 26.75
N GLY A 641 5.53 26.74 27.87
CA GLY A 641 4.20 27.11 28.37
C GLY A 641 2.98 26.47 27.66
N LYS A 642 1.84 27.17 27.71
CA LYS A 642 0.48 26.76 27.21
C LYS A 642 0.39 26.45 25.69
N ARG A 643 1.50 26.46 24.94
CA ARG A 643 1.53 26.38 23.47
C ARG A 643 1.65 24.98 22.88
N ASN A 644 2.24 24.00 23.58
CA ASN A 644 2.22 22.60 23.11
C ASN A 644 0.87 21.96 23.45
N GLN A 645 0.09 21.62 22.43
CA GLN A 645 -1.22 21.00 22.62
C GLN A 645 -1.18 19.47 22.62
N LEU A 646 -0.06 18.85 22.24
CA LEU A 646 0.06 17.41 22.12
C LEU A 646 -0.08 16.72 23.49
N ARG A 647 -1.05 15.83 23.61
CA ARG A 647 -1.39 15.10 24.84
C ARG A 647 -1.15 13.61 24.75
N VAL A 648 -1.19 13.04 23.55
CA VAL A 648 -1.12 11.60 23.33
C VAL A 648 -0.24 11.29 22.12
N LEU A 649 0.75 10.44 22.33
CA LEU A 649 1.55 9.78 21.30
C LEU A 649 1.23 8.29 21.36
N SER A 650 0.64 7.73 20.31
CA SER A 650 0.40 6.29 20.17
C SER A 650 1.35 5.75 19.10
N LEU A 651 2.18 4.79 19.48
CA LEU A 651 3.19 4.20 18.60
C LEU A 651 2.87 2.71 18.49
N LYS A 652 2.73 2.19 17.27
CA LYS A 652 2.43 0.79 17.00
C LYS A 652 3.36 0.28 15.92
N SER A 653 4.21 -0.68 16.25
CA SER A 653 5.22 -1.25 15.34
C SER A 653 6.12 -0.20 14.68
N CYS A 654 6.54 0.80 15.43
CA CYS A 654 7.49 1.82 14.95
C CYS A 654 8.93 1.29 15.02
N GLY A 655 9.84 1.84 14.20
CA GLY A 655 11.26 1.44 14.21
C GLY A 655 12.08 2.22 13.18
N TYR A 656 13.13 1.60 12.64
CA TYR A 656 14.02 2.27 11.68
C TYR A 656 13.89 1.72 10.25
N VAL A 657 14.29 2.54 9.30
CA VAL A 657 14.38 2.21 7.88
C VAL A 657 15.78 2.53 7.36
N SER A 658 16.26 1.71 6.43
CA SER A 658 17.46 1.93 5.65
C SER A 658 17.10 2.68 4.37
N ILE A 659 17.82 3.78 4.11
CA ILE A 659 17.63 4.66 2.95
C ILE A 659 19.00 4.90 2.30
N ASP A 660 19.12 4.70 0.99
CA ASP A 660 20.40 4.78 0.27
C ASP A 660 20.67 6.21 -0.21
N GLN A 661 20.94 7.11 0.73
CA GLN A 661 21.11 8.54 0.45
C GLN A 661 22.41 9.04 1.04
N THR A 662 23.13 9.88 0.27
CA THR A 662 24.47 10.37 0.60
C THR A 662 24.53 11.12 1.93
N HIS A 663 23.46 11.79 2.33
CA HIS A 663 23.45 12.66 3.52
C HIS A 663 22.58 12.12 4.68
N ILE A 664 22.28 10.82 4.66
CA ILE A 664 21.57 10.12 5.73
C ILE A 664 22.50 9.06 6.31
N ASP A 665 22.80 9.13 7.61
CA ASP A 665 23.64 8.15 8.29
C ASP A 665 22.87 6.85 8.57
N THR A 666 22.58 6.11 7.51
CA THR A 666 21.87 4.84 7.57
C THR A 666 22.67 3.79 8.37
N ARG A 667 24.00 3.86 8.36
CA ARG A 667 24.87 2.93 9.11
C ARG A 667 24.68 3.03 10.62
N SER A 668 24.28 4.19 11.14
CA SER A 668 23.96 4.35 12.57
C SER A 668 22.72 3.55 13.03
N VAL A 669 21.78 3.27 12.13
CA VAL A 669 20.52 2.57 12.45
C VAL A 669 20.50 1.14 11.93
N VAL A 670 21.44 0.79 11.06
CA VAL A 670 21.60 -0.51 10.45
C VAL A 670 22.68 -1.29 11.21
N GLY A 671 22.30 -2.36 11.90
CA GLY A 671 23.23 -3.16 12.71
C GLY A 671 24.38 -3.77 11.88
N SER A 672 25.46 -4.20 12.53
CA SER A 672 26.66 -4.80 11.89
C SER A 672 26.37 -6.03 11.01
N SER A 673 25.19 -6.63 11.16
CA SER A 673 24.72 -7.85 10.51
C SER A 673 23.47 -7.58 9.67
N TRP A 674 23.33 -6.38 9.08
CA TRP A 674 22.15 -6.01 8.29
C TRP A 674 21.84 -6.92 7.10
N ARG A 675 22.88 -7.54 6.54
CA ARG A 675 22.73 -8.59 5.51
C ARG A 675 22.04 -9.84 6.03
N ASP A 676 22.05 -10.09 7.34
CA ASP A 676 21.41 -11.25 7.96
C ASP A 676 19.94 -11.00 8.35
N GLY A 677 19.54 -9.74 8.48
CA GLY A 677 18.17 -9.33 8.86
C GLY A 677 17.23 -9.04 7.69
N LEU A 678 17.78 -8.83 6.50
CA LEU A 678 17.00 -8.85 5.26
C LEU A 678 16.21 -10.17 5.16
N PRO A 679 15.00 -10.18 4.56
CA PRO A 679 14.37 -11.43 4.19
C PRO A 679 15.37 -12.20 3.35
N LYS A 680 16.02 -13.21 3.95
CA LYS A 680 16.81 -14.17 3.19
C LYS A 680 15.76 -14.94 2.42
N VAL A 681 15.50 -14.48 1.20
CA VAL A 681 14.82 -15.28 0.19
C VAL A 681 15.68 -16.53 0.10
N LYS A 682 15.28 -17.57 0.81
CA LYS A 682 15.86 -18.89 0.62
C LYS A 682 15.53 -19.21 -0.83
N SER A 683 16.54 -19.12 -1.70
CA SER A 683 16.41 -19.32 -3.15
C SER A 683 15.73 -20.64 -3.51
N ASN A 684 15.73 -21.60 -2.59
CA ASN A 684 15.12 -22.92 -2.75
C ASN A 684 13.66 -22.99 -2.26
N GLU A 685 13.13 -21.95 -1.62
CA GLU A 685 11.76 -21.90 -1.06
C GLU A 685 10.87 -20.81 -1.70
N THR A 686 11.41 -19.83 -2.44
CA THR A 686 10.56 -18.91 -3.23
C THR A 686 10.12 -19.56 -4.53
N PRO A 687 8.80 -19.67 -4.79
CA PRO A 687 8.31 -20.38 -5.97
C PRO A 687 8.65 -19.68 -7.30
N PHE A 688 8.99 -18.38 -7.30
CA PHE A 688 9.20 -17.60 -8.52
C PHE A 688 10.46 -16.71 -8.46
N PRO A 689 11.19 -16.51 -9.57
CA PRO A 689 12.36 -15.64 -9.62
C PRO A 689 12.01 -14.16 -9.39
N ALA A 690 12.88 -13.40 -8.73
CA ALA A 690 12.70 -11.95 -8.53
C ALA A 690 12.53 -11.16 -9.84
N THR A 691 13.08 -11.66 -10.95
CA THR A 691 12.92 -11.08 -12.30
C THR A 691 11.48 -11.09 -12.80
N HIS A 692 10.59 -11.90 -12.21
CA HIS A 692 9.16 -11.94 -12.58
C HIS A 692 8.37 -10.81 -11.90
N MET A 693 8.90 -10.24 -10.83
CA MET A 693 8.22 -9.25 -10.00
C MET A 693 8.66 -7.83 -10.37
N GLN A 694 7.81 -6.84 -10.09
CA GLN A 694 8.17 -5.43 -10.26
C GLN A 694 9.31 -5.05 -9.33
N HIS A 695 10.19 -4.17 -9.82
CA HIS A 695 11.34 -3.67 -9.08
C HIS A 695 11.50 -2.17 -9.32
N CYS A 696 12.00 -1.44 -8.33
CA CYS A 696 12.30 -0.03 -8.43
C CYS A 696 13.65 0.27 -7.75
N LYS A 697 14.49 1.06 -8.43
CA LYS A 697 15.82 1.48 -7.97
C LYS A 697 15.84 2.87 -7.33
N ASP A 698 14.67 3.46 -7.08
CA ASP A 698 14.59 4.78 -6.46
C ASP A 698 15.17 4.73 -5.04
N SER A 699 16.21 5.54 -4.80
CA SER A 699 16.95 5.55 -3.54
C SER A 699 16.18 6.19 -2.38
N LEU A 700 14.99 6.73 -2.61
CA LEU A 700 14.07 7.21 -1.58
C LEU A 700 13.10 6.13 -1.09
N LEU A 701 13.09 4.94 -1.71
CA LEU A 701 12.32 3.79 -1.21
C LEU A 701 13.02 3.14 -0.04
N GLY A 702 12.32 2.95 1.07
CA GLY A 702 12.89 2.44 2.30
C GLY A 702 12.81 0.93 2.46
N LEU A 703 13.85 0.36 3.07
CA LEU A 703 13.91 -1.01 3.53
C LEU A 703 13.82 -1.05 5.07
N ILE A 704 12.88 -1.81 5.62
CA ILE A 704 12.74 -1.93 7.08
C ILE A 704 13.97 -2.58 7.67
N THR A 705 14.54 -1.93 8.69
CA THR A 705 15.66 -2.50 9.44
C THR A 705 15.11 -3.31 10.61
N PRO A 706 15.39 -4.63 10.72
CA PRO A 706 14.99 -5.45 11.86
C PRO A 706 15.92 -5.25 13.07
N HIS A 707 16.42 -4.03 13.24
CA HIS A 707 17.37 -3.65 14.27
C HIS A 707 16.90 -2.36 14.92
N LEU A 708 17.10 -2.28 16.23
CA LEU A 708 16.88 -1.08 17.01
C LEU A 708 18.21 -0.78 17.73
N PRO A 709 18.78 0.43 17.59
CA PRO A 709 20.02 0.80 18.27
C PRO A 709 19.93 0.49 19.77
N PRO A 710 20.97 -0.10 20.40
CA PRO A 710 20.90 -0.56 21.79
C PRO A 710 20.47 0.54 22.77
N GLN A 711 20.99 1.76 22.59
CA GLN A 711 20.62 2.91 23.42
C GLN A 711 19.13 3.26 23.32
N ASP A 712 18.57 3.23 22.10
CA ASP A 712 17.15 3.47 21.89
C ASP A 712 16.30 2.36 22.48
N ARG A 713 16.73 1.10 22.33
CA ARG A 713 16.04 -0.05 22.94
C ARG A 713 15.94 0.11 24.45
N ASP A 714 17.04 0.42 25.12
CA ASP A 714 17.08 0.59 26.57
C ASP A 714 16.20 1.75 27.03
N ASN A 715 16.28 2.90 26.33
CA ASN A 715 15.48 4.08 26.62
C ASN A 715 13.98 3.84 26.40
N LEU A 716 13.61 3.17 25.31
CA LEU A 716 12.21 2.89 24.99
C LEU A 716 11.61 1.89 25.98
N GLN A 717 12.36 0.85 26.35
CA GLN A 717 11.92 -0.15 27.30
C GLN A 717 11.76 0.43 28.72
N HIS A 718 12.85 0.98 29.26
CA HIS A 718 12.91 1.37 30.67
C HIS A 718 12.44 2.81 30.91
N GLY A 719 12.62 3.69 29.94
CA GLY A 719 12.25 5.10 30.03
C GLY A 719 10.78 5.37 29.67
N PHE A 720 10.26 4.68 28.66
CA PHE A 720 8.91 4.92 28.14
C PHE A 720 7.94 3.74 28.26
N GLY A 721 8.40 2.58 28.77
CA GLY A 721 7.55 1.39 28.96
C GLY A 721 7.06 0.78 27.64
N MET A 722 7.84 0.90 26.57
CA MET A 722 7.50 0.34 25.26
C MET A 722 7.72 -1.18 25.24
N ILE A 723 6.85 -1.88 24.51
CA ILE A 723 6.98 -3.31 24.22
C ILE A 723 7.60 -3.51 22.84
N PHE A 724 8.20 -4.68 22.60
CA PHE A 724 8.91 -4.98 21.34
C PHE A 724 8.30 -6.19 20.62
N GLY A 725 8.37 -6.17 19.29
CA GLY A 725 7.82 -7.23 18.45
C GLY A 725 6.32 -7.07 18.17
N TRP A 726 5.78 -8.05 17.43
CA TRP A 726 4.37 -8.08 17.04
C TRP A 726 3.47 -8.88 17.98
N GLU A 727 4.04 -9.71 18.84
CA GLU A 727 3.29 -10.54 19.78
C GLU A 727 2.46 -9.66 20.74
N GLY A 728 1.17 -9.92 20.83
CA GLY A 728 0.24 -9.09 21.62
C GLY A 728 -0.10 -7.72 21.00
N VAL A 729 0.51 -7.35 19.86
CA VAL A 729 0.23 -6.10 19.13
C VAL A 729 -0.66 -6.34 17.90
N TYR A 730 -0.37 -7.42 17.16
CA TYR A 730 -1.13 -7.83 15.98
C TYR A 730 -1.77 -9.19 16.18
N ASP A 731 -2.83 -9.44 15.42
CA ASP A 731 -3.51 -10.74 15.41
C ASP A 731 -2.58 -11.85 14.92
N ARG A 732 -2.76 -13.05 15.48
CA ARG A 732 -1.96 -14.25 15.15
C ARG A 732 -1.93 -14.55 13.64
N ARG A 733 -2.99 -14.22 12.90
CA ARG A 733 -3.07 -14.40 11.44
C ARG A 733 -2.02 -13.56 10.71
N ILE A 734 -1.92 -12.26 11.03
CA ILE A 734 -0.95 -11.33 10.41
C ILE A 734 0.49 -11.80 10.69
N ILE A 735 0.75 -12.25 11.93
CA ILE A 735 2.05 -12.80 12.33
C ILE A 735 2.36 -14.08 11.55
N GLN A 736 1.37 -14.96 11.35
CA GLN A 736 1.53 -16.19 10.56
C GLN A 736 1.77 -15.91 9.08
N ASP A 737 1.08 -14.93 8.51
CA ASP A 737 1.26 -14.58 7.09
C ASP A 737 2.66 -14.01 6.85
N ALA A 738 3.17 -13.14 7.74
CA ALA A 738 4.55 -12.69 7.66
C ALA A 738 5.58 -13.84 7.78
N LYS A 739 5.30 -14.85 8.61
CA LYS A 739 6.15 -16.06 8.68
C LYS A 739 6.12 -16.89 7.42
N LYS A 740 4.96 -17.00 6.75
CA LYS A 740 4.84 -17.66 5.43
C LYS A 740 5.60 -16.90 4.36
N ASP A 741 5.65 -15.57 4.46
CA ASP A 741 6.43 -14.70 3.58
C ASP A 741 7.95 -14.76 3.87
N GLY A 742 8.42 -15.66 4.74
CA GLY A 742 9.84 -15.88 5.04
C GLY A 742 10.42 -15.03 6.17
N ILE A 743 9.60 -14.28 6.91
CA ILE A 743 10.07 -13.48 8.05
C ILE A 743 10.09 -14.34 9.32
N GLU A 744 11.30 -14.77 9.75
CA GLU A 744 11.46 -15.64 10.93
C GLU A 744 10.93 -15.02 12.23
N LYS A 745 11.23 -13.73 12.45
CA LYS A 745 10.86 -12.96 13.64
C LYS A 745 10.06 -11.71 13.26
N PRO A 746 8.75 -11.83 12.99
CA PRO A 746 7.92 -10.68 12.67
C PRO A 746 7.98 -9.61 13.77
N GLY A 747 8.21 -8.36 13.38
CA GLY A 747 8.38 -7.25 14.31
C GLY A 747 9.76 -7.13 14.96
N ALA A 748 10.77 -7.87 14.51
CA ALA A 748 12.15 -7.64 14.95
C ALA A 748 12.54 -6.17 14.71
N GLY A 749 13.18 -5.53 15.70
CA GLY A 749 13.53 -4.10 15.64
C GLY A 749 12.35 -3.13 15.80
N ARG A 750 11.13 -3.62 16.06
CA ARG A 750 9.93 -2.80 16.21
C ARG A 750 9.46 -2.68 17.64
N PHE A 751 8.86 -1.53 17.96
CA PHE A 751 8.32 -1.23 19.29
C PHE A 751 6.91 -0.65 19.22
N SER A 752 6.16 -0.81 20.31
CA SER A 752 4.79 -0.29 20.47
C SER A 752 4.55 0.24 21.89
N GLY A 753 3.67 1.21 22.03
CA GLY A 753 3.26 1.76 23.32
C GLY A 753 2.56 3.12 23.19
N VAL A 754 2.08 3.65 24.32
CA VAL A 754 1.33 4.91 24.34
C VAL A 754 1.86 5.83 25.43
N VAL A 755 2.23 7.05 25.06
CA VAL A 755 2.64 8.12 25.99
C VAL A 755 1.51 9.13 26.10
N LYS A 756 1.01 9.38 27.32
CA LYS A 756 -0.12 10.31 27.59
C LYS A 756 0.22 11.32 28.68
N CYS A 757 -0.37 12.50 28.59
CA CYS A 757 -0.35 13.51 29.66
C CYS A 757 -1.30 13.12 30.81
N GLY A 758 -0.84 13.07 32.08
CA GLY A 758 -1.72 12.87 33.24
C GLY A 758 -1.05 13.06 34.63
N PRO A 759 -1.80 13.43 35.69
CA PRO A 759 -1.26 13.78 37.01
C PRO A 759 -0.88 12.60 37.92
N THR A 760 -0.93 11.37 37.44
CA THR A 760 -0.52 10.17 38.19
C THR A 760 0.02 9.12 37.22
N ALA A 761 1.27 9.28 36.79
CA ALA A 761 2.05 8.14 36.32
C ALA A 761 2.48 7.32 37.55
N ARG A 762 1.53 6.56 38.14
CA ARG A 762 1.93 5.35 38.86
C ARG A 762 2.05 4.26 37.80
N PRO A 763 3.21 3.59 37.70
CA PRO A 763 3.30 2.39 36.87
C PRO A 763 2.33 1.37 37.46
N TYR A 764 1.30 1.00 36.70
CA TYR A 764 0.55 -0.20 36.99
C TYR A 764 1.46 -1.38 36.64
N PHE A 765 2.04 -1.99 37.67
CA PHE A 765 2.47 -3.38 37.59
C PHE A 765 1.20 -4.24 37.58
N GLN A 766 0.94 -4.92 36.46
CA GLN A 766 0.38 -6.27 36.41
C GLN A 766 0.56 -6.85 35.02
#